data_AF-A0A834ALJ5-F1
#
_entry.id   AF-A0A834ALJ5-F1
#
_cell.length_a   1.000
_cell.length_b   1.000
_cell.length_c   1.000
_cell.angle_alpha   90.00
_cell.angle_beta   90.00
_cell.angle_gamma   90.00
#
_symmetry.space_group_name_H-M   'P 1'
#
loop_
_entity.id
_entity.type
_entity.pdbx_description
1 polymer ?
#
loop_
_entity_poly.entity_id
_entity_poly.type
_entity_poly.pdbx_seq_one_letter_code
_entity_poly.pdbx_strand_id
1 'polypeptide(L)'
;MLIEHPLRCLVLCAQVHAGMWRRNGFSLVNQIYYYHNVKCRREMFDKDIIMLQTGVSMMDPNHFLMIMLSRFELYQIFSAPDCGKRLSSEITHKDVVQQNNTLIEEMLYLIIMLVGERFTPGVGQVNATDEIKREIIHQLSIKPMAHSELVKSLPEDENKETGMESVIEAVAHFKKPGLTGKGMYELKPECAKEFNLYFYHFSRAEQSKAEEAQRKLKRQNREDTALPPPILPPFCPLFASLVNILQSDVMLCVMRTVLQWAVEHTGCAWSESMLQRVLHLIGMALQEEKQHLENVMEEHVVTFTFTQKISKPGEAPNNSPSILAMLETLQNAPYLEVHKDMIRWILKTFNAIKKMRESSSTSPVAETEETITEESSRDKDKAERKRKAEIARLRREKVMAQMSEMQRHFIDENKELFQQTLGLEASNSAVLDNSPMVSDVTLTALGPAQTQVPKQRQFVTCILCQEEQEVKVESKAMVLAAFVQRSTVLSKNRSKGIQDPEKHDPLFMHPDLSCGTHTGSCGHIMHAHCWQRYFDSVQAKEQRRQQRLRLHTSYDVENGEFLCPLCECLSNTVIPLLLPPRNIFNNRLNFSDQPNLTQWIRTISQQINALQILRKEESIPNIASSKNSKNMDKLQLPEGFRPDFHPKNPYSDSIKEMLTTFGTAVYKVGLKVHPNEEDPRVPLMCWGSCAYTIQSIERILSDEDKPLFGPLPCRLDDCLRSLTRFAAAHWTVALLSVVQGHFCKLFASLVPDDSYGDLPCILDIDMFHLLVGLVLAFPALHCQDFSGISLGTGDLHIFHLVTMAHIVQILLTSCTEANGMDQETPAGEEELAVLALYKTLRQCTGSVLKEIPSGWHLWRSVRAGIMPFLKCSALFFHYLSGVPAPPEIQVAGTRHFEHLCNYLSLPSNLISLFQENSEITKVLIESWCQNSEVKRYLNGERDAISYPRESNKLIGLPEDYSSLINQASNFSCPKSGGDKSRAPTLCLVCGTLLCSQSYCCQTELEGEDVGACTAHTYSCGSGVGIFLRVRECQVLFLAGKTKGCFYSPPYLDDYGETDQGLRRGNPLHLCKERFKKIQRLWQQHSVTEEIGHAQEANQTLVGVDWQHL
;
A
#
# COMPACT_ATOMS: atom_id res chain seq x y z
N MET A 1 -30.43 53.85 6.23
CA MET A 1 -31.04 52.50 6.28
C MET A 1 -30.27 51.48 5.43
N LEU A 2 -29.87 51.82 4.19
CA LEU A 2 -29.23 50.87 3.25
C LEU A 2 -27.97 50.17 3.82
N ILE A 3 -27.07 50.91 4.48
CA ILE A 3 -25.83 50.34 5.06
C ILE A 3 -26.01 49.71 6.44
N GLU A 4 -27.10 50.02 7.16
CA GLU A 4 -27.23 49.72 8.58
C GLU A 4 -27.43 48.22 8.83
N HIS A 5 -28.29 47.56 8.04
CA HIS A 5 -28.55 46.13 8.21
C HIS A 5 -27.35 45.25 7.84
N PRO A 6 -26.72 45.41 6.65
CA PRO A 6 -25.51 44.66 6.30
C PRO A 6 -24.37 44.87 7.30
N LEU A 7 -24.14 46.11 7.73
CA LEU A 7 -23.08 46.43 8.69
C LEU A 7 -23.32 45.74 10.04
N ARG A 8 -24.57 45.70 10.53
CA ARG A 8 -24.90 45.01 11.77
C ARG A 8 -24.68 43.49 11.67
N CYS A 9 -24.99 42.87 10.54
CA CYS A 9 -24.72 41.44 10.30
C CYS A 9 -23.22 41.12 10.37
N LEU A 10 -22.38 41.94 9.71
CA LEU A 10 -20.93 41.75 9.70
C LEU A 10 -20.28 42.07 11.05
N VAL A 11 -20.77 43.10 11.75
CA VAL A 11 -20.35 43.38 13.13
C VAL A 11 -20.68 42.22 14.06
N LEU A 12 -21.88 41.62 13.94
CA LEU A 12 -22.23 40.43 14.71
C LEU A 12 -21.26 39.27 14.43
N CYS A 13 -20.93 39.02 13.16
CA CYS A 13 -19.93 38.01 12.81
C CYS A 13 -18.58 38.30 13.47
N ALA A 14 -18.10 39.54 13.40
CA ALA A 14 -16.85 39.97 14.03
C ALA A 14 -16.86 39.80 15.56
N GLN A 15 -17.98 40.13 16.23
CA GLN A 15 -18.13 39.95 17.68
C GLN A 15 -18.17 38.47 18.09
N VAL A 16 -18.80 37.61 17.29
CA VAL A 16 -18.78 36.16 17.54
C VAL A 16 -17.37 35.62 17.40
N HIS A 17 -16.64 36.07 16.36
CA HIS A 17 -15.23 35.75 16.19
C HIS A 17 -14.33 36.25 17.33
N ALA A 18 -14.64 37.41 17.92
CA ALA A 18 -13.97 37.94 19.11
C ALA A 18 -14.33 37.15 20.40
N GLY A 19 -15.27 36.20 20.33
CA GLY A 19 -15.68 35.37 21.47
C GLY A 19 -16.63 36.08 22.44
N MET A 20 -17.30 37.14 22.01
CA MET A 20 -18.25 37.90 22.85
C MET A 20 -19.58 37.15 23.06
N TRP A 21 -19.86 36.12 22.26
CA TRP A 21 -21.14 35.38 22.24
C TRP A 21 -21.01 33.88 22.62
N ARG A 22 -19.98 33.51 23.41
CA ARG A 22 -19.67 32.10 23.74
C ARG A 22 -20.82 31.30 24.38
N ARG A 23 -21.77 31.96 25.05
CA ARG A 23 -22.90 31.31 25.75
C ARG A 23 -24.06 30.92 24.82
N ASN A 24 -24.08 31.39 23.58
CA ASN A 24 -25.17 31.17 22.62
C ASN A 24 -25.12 29.78 21.93
N GLY A 25 -24.08 28.99 22.20
CA GLY A 25 -23.95 27.61 21.73
C GLY A 25 -23.79 27.47 20.21
N PHE A 26 -23.94 26.23 19.72
CA PHE A 26 -23.72 25.88 18.31
C PHE A 26 -24.74 26.50 17.33
N SER A 27 -25.89 26.97 17.80
CA SER A 27 -26.92 27.56 16.94
C SER A 27 -26.42 28.82 16.22
N LEU A 28 -25.79 29.75 16.96
CA LEU A 28 -25.25 30.99 16.39
C LEU A 28 -24.05 30.70 15.45
N VAL A 29 -23.21 29.74 15.83
CA VAL A 29 -22.08 29.30 15.01
C VAL A 29 -22.58 28.68 13.69
N ASN A 30 -23.64 27.88 13.72
CA ASN A 30 -24.26 27.30 12.53
C ASN A 30 -24.89 28.37 11.63
N GLN A 31 -25.52 29.41 12.19
CA GLN A 31 -26.05 30.52 11.40
C GLN A 31 -24.94 31.26 10.64
N ILE A 32 -23.80 31.52 11.29
CA ILE A 32 -22.64 32.15 10.65
C ILE A 32 -22.02 31.21 9.60
N TYR A 33 -21.99 29.91 9.87
CA TYR A 33 -21.53 28.91 8.90
C TYR A 33 -22.38 28.95 7.62
N TYR A 34 -23.71 28.92 7.74
CA TYR A 34 -24.60 28.99 6.57
C TYR A 34 -24.54 30.34 5.86
N TYR A 35 -24.35 31.44 6.58
CA TYR A 35 -24.19 32.78 6.00
C TYR A 35 -22.99 32.87 5.03
N HIS A 36 -21.89 32.17 5.33
CA HIS A 36 -20.69 32.11 4.48
C HIS A 36 -20.65 30.88 3.55
N ASN A 37 -21.58 29.93 3.68
CA ASN A 37 -21.55 28.68 2.92
C ASN A 37 -21.84 28.94 1.43
N VAL A 38 -21.10 28.26 0.54
CA VAL A 38 -21.24 28.36 -0.93
C VAL A 38 -22.69 28.28 -1.41
N LYS A 39 -23.53 27.49 -0.75
CA LYS A 39 -24.95 27.30 -1.11
C LYS A 39 -25.83 28.53 -0.87
N CYS A 40 -25.49 29.37 0.10
CA CYS A 40 -26.33 30.50 0.51
C CYS A 40 -25.63 31.86 0.38
N ARG A 41 -24.28 31.90 0.32
CA ARG A 41 -23.50 33.15 0.40
C ARG A 41 -23.83 34.14 -0.70
N ARG A 42 -24.16 33.67 -1.91
CA ARG A 42 -24.50 34.50 -3.08
C ARG A 42 -25.71 35.41 -2.84
N GLU A 43 -26.70 34.91 -2.10
CA GLU A 43 -27.94 35.64 -1.77
C GLU A 43 -27.88 36.36 -0.42
N MET A 44 -26.82 36.11 0.37
CA MET A 44 -26.66 36.67 1.71
C MET A 44 -25.38 37.54 1.78
N PHE A 45 -24.26 36.94 2.16
CA PHE A 45 -22.99 37.63 2.40
C PHE A 45 -22.53 38.50 1.22
N ASP A 46 -22.61 37.98 -0.01
CA ASP A 46 -22.14 38.71 -1.20
C ASP A 46 -22.99 39.97 -1.45
N LYS A 47 -24.31 39.87 -1.25
CA LYS A 47 -25.23 41.00 -1.37
C LYS A 47 -24.98 42.04 -0.28
N ASP A 48 -24.71 41.62 0.95
CA ASP A 48 -24.39 42.52 2.05
C ASP A 48 -23.11 43.34 1.75
N ILE A 49 -22.07 42.72 1.18
CA ILE A 49 -20.85 43.42 0.73
C ILE A 49 -21.18 44.44 -0.37
N ILE A 50 -21.95 44.05 -1.40
CA ILE A 50 -22.32 44.96 -2.50
C ILE A 50 -23.17 46.14 -1.99
N MET A 51 -24.07 45.90 -1.04
CA MET A 51 -24.88 46.96 -0.41
C MET A 51 -24.00 47.96 0.36
N LEU A 52 -22.96 47.47 1.05
CA LEU A 52 -22.00 48.34 1.71
C LEU A 52 -21.15 49.12 0.71
N GLN A 53 -20.66 48.49 -0.36
CA GLN A 53 -19.92 49.18 -1.43
C GLN A 53 -20.76 50.29 -2.08
N THR A 54 -22.05 50.03 -2.28
CA THR A 54 -23.00 51.03 -2.79
C THR A 54 -23.10 52.20 -1.81
N GLY A 55 -23.22 51.90 -0.51
CA GLY A 55 -23.23 52.91 0.54
C GLY A 55 -21.98 53.78 0.61
N VAL A 56 -20.78 53.17 0.55
CA VAL A 56 -19.50 53.89 0.54
C VAL A 56 -19.40 54.83 -0.66
N SER A 57 -19.84 54.37 -1.83
CA SER A 57 -19.74 55.15 -3.07
C SER A 57 -20.64 56.40 -3.08
N MET A 58 -21.72 56.38 -2.29
CA MET A 58 -22.72 57.45 -2.19
C MET A 58 -22.51 58.40 -0.99
N MET A 59 -21.55 58.12 -0.10
CA MET A 59 -21.33 58.88 1.14
C MET A 59 -19.93 59.49 1.17
N ASP A 60 -19.73 60.50 2.04
CA ASP A 60 -18.39 60.97 2.34
C ASP A 60 -17.58 59.84 3.03
N PRO A 61 -16.35 59.52 2.57
CA PRO A 61 -15.58 58.40 3.11
C PRO A 61 -15.24 58.53 4.60
N ASN A 62 -14.97 59.75 5.10
CA ASN A 62 -14.72 59.95 6.53
C ASN A 62 -16.00 59.68 7.33
N HIS A 63 -17.15 60.15 6.86
CA HIS A 63 -18.44 59.90 7.52
C HIS A 63 -18.78 58.40 7.58
N PHE A 64 -18.55 57.65 6.50
CA PHE A 64 -18.76 56.21 6.48
C PHE A 64 -17.84 55.48 7.49
N LEU A 65 -16.54 55.80 7.49
CA LEU A 65 -15.59 55.19 8.43
C LEU A 65 -15.94 55.50 9.89
N MET A 66 -16.45 56.69 10.18
CA MET A 66 -16.92 57.06 11.52
C MET A 66 -18.14 56.23 11.97
N ILE A 67 -19.09 55.96 11.07
CA ILE A 67 -20.23 55.06 11.34
C ILE A 67 -19.72 53.64 11.64
N MET A 68 -18.78 53.14 10.84
CA MET A 68 -18.17 51.82 11.05
C MET A 68 -17.42 51.74 12.38
N LEU A 69 -16.56 52.72 12.70
CA LEU A 69 -15.85 52.81 13.98
C LEU A 69 -16.81 52.83 15.18
N SER A 70 -17.94 53.53 15.05
CA SER A 70 -18.98 53.54 16.08
C SER A 70 -19.64 52.18 16.24
N ARG A 71 -20.00 51.49 15.14
CA ARG A 71 -20.69 50.19 15.17
C ARG A 71 -19.80 49.04 15.62
N PHE A 72 -18.51 49.10 15.33
CA PHE A 72 -17.51 48.15 15.85
C PHE A 72 -17.08 48.48 17.30
N GLU A 73 -17.59 49.56 17.90
CA GLU A 73 -17.22 50.03 19.25
C GLU A 73 -15.75 50.44 19.39
N LEU A 74 -15.09 50.80 18.27
CA LEU A 74 -13.67 51.15 18.19
C LEU A 74 -13.39 52.65 18.21
N TYR A 75 -14.43 53.50 18.15
CA TYR A 75 -14.29 54.95 18.09
C TYR A 75 -13.39 55.51 19.21
N GLN A 76 -13.59 55.06 20.45
CA GLN A 76 -12.82 55.55 21.61
C GLN A 76 -11.34 55.17 21.52
N ILE A 77 -11.01 54.05 20.90
CA ILE A 77 -9.64 53.55 20.75
C ILE A 77 -8.84 54.42 19.79
N PHE A 78 -9.44 54.80 18.66
CA PHE A 78 -8.78 55.64 17.64
C PHE A 78 -8.90 57.15 17.88
N SER A 79 -9.79 57.59 18.78
CA SER A 79 -9.98 59.01 19.10
C SER A 79 -9.03 59.56 20.18
N ALA A 80 -8.36 58.69 20.95
CA ALA A 80 -7.51 59.08 22.08
C ALA A 80 -6.03 58.68 21.84
N PRO A 81 -5.09 59.64 21.72
CA PRO A 81 -3.70 59.36 21.37
C PRO A 81 -2.91 58.58 22.45
N ASP A 82 -3.38 58.56 23.71
CA ASP A 82 -2.78 57.81 24.82
C ASP A 82 -3.50 56.48 25.14
N CYS A 83 -4.44 56.05 24.30
CA CYS A 83 -5.27 54.88 24.57
C CYS A 83 -4.44 53.61 24.80
N GLY A 84 -3.40 53.34 24.01
CA GLY A 84 -2.56 52.14 24.18
C GLY A 84 -1.91 52.04 25.57
N LYS A 85 -1.56 53.19 26.17
CA LYS A 85 -1.00 53.27 27.53
C LYS A 85 -2.09 53.13 28.60
N ARG A 86 -3.25 53.78 28.43
CA ARG A 86 -4.39 53.67 29.37
C ARG A 86 -5.04 52.28 29.38
N LEU A 87 -5.19 51.65 28.20
CA LEU A 87 -5.73 50.29 28.06
C LEU A 87 -4.86 49.27 28.80
N SER A 88 -3.53 49.45 28.76
CA SER A 88 -2.58 48.58 29.46
C SER A 88 -2.52 48.81 30.98
N SER A 89 -2.88 50.01 31.47
CA SER A 89 -2.82 50.37 32.89
C SER A 89 -4.15 50.22 33.63
N GLU A 90 -5.30 50.39 32.97
CA GLU A 90 -6.63 50.37 33.60
C GLU A 90 -7.40 49.06 33.42
N ILE A 91 -7.13 48.27 32.36
CA ILE A 91 -7.88 47.03 32.08
C ILE A 91 -7.05 45.81 32.46
N THR A 92 -7.32 45.26 33.64
CA THR A 92 -6.70 44.04 34.17
C THR A 92 -7.14 42.74 33.44
N HIS A 93 -8.17 42.81 32.59
CA HIS A 93 -8.71 41.67 31.85
C HIS A 93 -8.10 41.55 30.45
N LYS A 94 -7.16 40.62 30.28
CA LYS A 94 -6.55 40.25 28.98
C LYS A 94 -7.58 39.93 27.88
N ASP A 95 -8.74 39.40 28.26
CA ASP A 95 -9.82 39.02 27.34
C ASP A 95 -10.40 40.21 26.55
N VAL A 96 -10.54 41.38 27.18
CA VAL A 96 -11.11 42.58 26.54
C VAL A 96 -10.15 43.15 25.51
N VAL A 97 -8.85 43.15 25.81
CA VAL A 97 -7.81 43.57 24.88
C VAL A 97 -7.77 42.64 23.66
N GLN A 98 -7.89 41.33 23.87
CA GLN A 98 -7.95 40.35 22.77
C GLN A 98 -9.22 40.48 21.92
N GLN A 99 -10.36 40.76 22.55
CA GLN A 99 -11.62 41.05 21.85
C GLN A 99 -11.50 42.28 20.97
N ASN A 100 -11.01 43.39 21.52
CA ASN A 100 -10.79 44.63 20.77
C ASN A 100 -9.81 44.43 19.63
N ASN A 101 -8.74 43.67 19.86
CA ASN A 101 -7.78 43.34 18.82
C ASN A 101 -8.46 42.59 17.65
N THR A 102 -9.27 41.58 17.97
CA THR A 102 -10.02 40.84 16.95
C THR A 102 -11.01 41.74 16.21
N LEU A 103 -11.69 42.67 16.89
CA LEU A 103 -12.62 43.61 16.24
C LEU A 103 -11.90 44.59 15.29
N ILE A 104 -10.73 45.12 15.68
CA ILE A 104 -9.91 45.98 14.81
C ILE A 104 -9.48 45.21 13.56
N GLU A 105 -9.02 43.97 13.76
CA GLU A 105 -8.67 43.09 12.65
C GLU A 105 -9.85 42.94 11.69
N GLU A 106 -11.03 42.51 12.17
CA GLU A 106 -12.20 42.27 11.33
C GLU A 106 -12.69 43.54 10.61
N MET A 107 -12.62 44.71 11.26
CA MET A 107 -12.93 45.98 10.63
C MET A 107 -11.96 46.30 9.48
N LEU A 108 -10.65 46.14 9.69
CA LEU A 108 -9.65 46.34 8.65
C LEU A 108 -9.85 45.37 7.48
N TYR A 109 -10.24 44.13 7.77
CA TYR A 109 -10.57 43.14 6.74
C TYR A 109 -11.82 43.51 5.96
N LEU A 110 -12.86 44.04 6.62
CA LEU A 110 -14.03 44.58 5.93
C LEU A 110 -13.65 45.68 4.95
N ILE A 111 -12.75 46.61 5.34
CA ILE A 111 -12.26 47.65 4.43
C ILE A 111 -11.52 47.04 3.23
N ILE A 112 -10.68 46.01 3.46
CA ILE A 112 -10.00 45.28 2.38
C ILE A 112 -11.04 44.68 1.42
N MET A 113 -12.09 44.03 1.93
CA MET A 113 -13.14 43.44 1.10
C MET A 113 -13.90 44.51 0.29
N LEU A 114 -14.30 45.62 0.91
CA LEU A 114 -15.05 46.69 0.23
C LEU A 114 -14.26 47.32 -0.92
N VAL A 115 -12.95 47.48 -0.78
CA VAL A 115 -12.08 48.07 -1.81
C VAL A 115 -11.63 47.03 -2.85
N GLY A 116 -11.39 45.79 -2.39
CA GLY A 116 -10.76 44.73 -3.16
C GLY A 116 -11.71 43.92 -4.03
N GLU A 117 -12.97 43.78 -3.62
CA GLU A 117 -13.92 42.94 -4.36
C GLU A 117 -14.61 43.72 -5.49
N ARG A 118 -14.00 43.63 -6.68
CA ARG A 118 -14.43 44.29 -7.92
C ARG A 118 -14.82 43.30 -9.03
N PHE A 119 -14.86 42.01 -8.70
CA PHE A 119 -15.04 40.93 -9.68
C PHE A 119 -16.51 40.55 -9.90
N THR A 120 -17.43 41.32 -9.32
CA THR A 120 -18.87 41.21 -9.56
C THR A 120 -19.27 42.11 -10.73
N PRO A 121 -19.94 41.57 -11.77
CA PRO A 121 -20.46 42.37 -12.87
C PRO A 121 -21.35 43.52 -12.37
N GLY A 122 -21.05 44.74 -12.81
CA GLY A 122 -21.77 45.95 -12.40
C GLY A 122 -21.10 46.72 -11.26
N VAL A 123 -20.28 46.07 -10.43
CA VAL A 123 -19.41 46.76 -9.45
C VAL A 123 -18.08 47.13 -10.09
N GLY A 124 -17.40 46.16 -10.71
CA GLY A 124 -16.22 46.37 -11.53
C GLY A 124 -16.45 46.05 -13.01
N GLN A 125 -15.51 46.47 -13.86
CA GLN A 125 -15.55 46.25 -15.30
C GLN A 125 -15.02 44.84 -15.64
N VAL A 126 -15.86 43.82 -15.41
CA VAL A 126 -15.51 42.40 -15.52
C VAL A 126 -16.66 41.58 -16.11
N ASN A 127 -16.32 40.43 -16.71
CA ASN A 127 -17.30 39.48 -17.24
C ASN A 127 -17.65 38.41 -16.20
N ALA A 128 -18.78 37.71 -16.39
CA ALA A 128 -19.19 36.61 -15.52
C ALA A 128 -18.17 35.44 -15.49
N THR A 129 -17.36 35.28 -16.53
CA THR A 129 -16.25 34.31 -16.58
C THR A 129 -15.11 34.66 -15.63
N ASP A 130 -14.88 35.95 -15.36
CA ASP A 130 -13.80 36.43 -14.49
C ASP A 130 -14.11 36.17 -13.02
N GLU A 131 -15.39 36.19 -12.64
CA GLU A 131 -15.88 35.80 -11.32
C GLU A 131 -15.55 34.32 -11.02
N ILE A 132 -15.89 33.42 -11.95
CA ILE A 132 -15.60 31.98 -11.84
C ILE A 132 -14.09 31.73 -11.86
N LYS A 133 -13.36 32.41 -12.75
CA LYS A 133 -11.90 32.34 -12.84
C LYS A 133 -11.26 32.69 -11.49
N ARG A 134 -11.69 33.78 -10.87
CA ARG A 134 -11.23 34.20 -9.55
C ARG A 134 -11.50 33.13 -8.50
N GLU A 135 -12.70 32.57 -8.45
CA GLU A 135 -13.02 31.52 -7.48
C GLU A 135 -12.10 30.30 -7.63
N ILE A 136 -11.91 29.78 -8.86
CA ILE A 136 -11.06 28.60 -9.12
C ILE A 136 -9.60 28.86 -8.73
N ILE A 137 -9.06 30.05 -9.06
CA ILE A 137 -7.68 30.42 -8.70
C ILE A 137 -7.48 30.31 -7.19
N HIS A 138 -8.41 30.84 -6.41
CA HIS A 138 -8.28 30.89 -4.95
C HIS A 138 -8.49 29.51 -4.31
N GLN A 139 -9.43 28.71 -4.82
CA GLN A 139 -9.62 27.33 -4.34
C GLN A 139 -8.36 26.48 -4.59
N LEU A 140 -7.79 26.53 -5.80
CA LEU A 140 -6.57 25.78 -6.15
C LEU A 140 -5.31 26.32 -5.47
N SER A 141 -5.32 27.58 -5.01
CA SER A 141 -4.22 28.17 -4.26
C SER A 141 -4.09 27.62 -2.83
N ILE A 142 -5.16 27.03 -2.28
CA ILE A 142 -5.13 26.33 -0.98
C ILE A 142 -4.40 25.00 -1.13
N LYS A 143 -4.83 24.19 -2.11
CA LYS A 143 -4.29 22.87 -2.40
C LYS A 143 -4.73 22.40 -3.81
N PRO A 144 -4.02 21.43 -4.42
CA PRO A 144 -4.54 20.70 -5.56
C PRO A 144 -5.86 19.99 -5.20
N MET A 145 -6.86 20.06 -6.08
CA MET A 145 -8.20 19.51 -5.85
C MET A 145 -8.60 18.56 -6.99
N ALA A 146 -9.37 17.52 -6.68
CA ALA A 146 -9.97 16.67 -7.70
C ALA A 146 -11.18 17.38 -8.35
N HIS A 147 -11.62 16.92 -9.52
CA HIS A 147 -12.72 17.55 -10.25
C HIS A 147 -13.98 17.69 -9.38
N SER A 148 -14.41 16.60 -8.74
CA SER A 148 -15.59 16.60 -7.87
C SER A 148 -15.47 17.50 -6.63
N GLU A 149 -14.25 17.70 -6.11
CA GLU A 149 -14.00 18.58 -4.96
C GLU A 149 -14.07 20.05 -5.39
N LEU A 150 -13.48 20.38 -6.54
CA LEU A 150 -13.51 21.72 -7.12
C LEU A 150 -14.94 22.13 -7.49
N VAL A 151 -15.72 21.24 -8.13
CA VAL A 151 -17.13 21.55 -8.48
C VAL A 151 -17.97 21.86 -7.23
N LYS A 152 -17.75 21.11 -6.13
CA LYS A 152 -18.49 21.32 -4.87
C LYS A 152 -18.16 22.63 -4.16
N SER A 153 -17.00 23.23 -4.41
CA SER A 153 -16.61 24.51 -3.81
C SER A 153 -17.12 25.71 -4.61
N LEU A 154 -17.69 25.49 -5.80
CA LEU A 154 -18.27 26.54 -6.64
C LEU A 154 -19.79 26.66 -6.41
N PRO A 155 -20.39 27.87 -6.56
CA PRO A 155 -21.83 28.06 -6.46
C PRO A 155 -22.63 27.27 -7.51
N GLU A 156 -23.72 26.62 -7.09
CA GLU A 156 -24.66 25.93 -7.98
C GLU A 156 -25.40 26.98 -8.85
N ASP A 157 -25.29 26.90 -10.18
CA ASP A 157 -25.96 27.82 -11.13
C ASP A 157 -26.49 27.00 -12.32
N GLU A 158 -27.78 27.16 -12.66
CA GLU A 158 -28.50 26.30 -13.61
C GLU A 158 -27.98 26.35 -15.07
N ASN A 159 -27.07 27.28 -15.41
CA ASN A 159 -26.58 27.53 -16.77
C ASN A 159 -25.05 27.40 -16.94
N LYS A 160 -24.30 26.75 -16.03
CA LYS A 160 -22.82 26.82 -16.00
C LYS A 160 -22.03 25.60 -16.51
N GLU A 161 -22.65 24.44 -16.77
CA GLU A 161 -21.90 23.21 -17.11
C GLU A 161 -21.00 23.38 -18.36
N THR A 162 -21.41 24.15 -19.37
CA THR A 162 -20.62 24.33 -20.61
C THR A 162 -19.51 25.38 -20.54
N GLY A 163 -19.57 26.33 -19.59
CA GLY A 163 -18.59 27.43 -19.49
C GLY A 163 -17.49 27.15 -18.46
N MET A 164 -17.79 26.37 -17.43
CA MET A 164 -16.89 26.12 -16.31
C MET A 164 -15.66 25.30 -16.70
N GLU A 165 -15.83 24.26 -17.52
CA GLU A 165 -14.72 23.40 -17.95
C GLU A 165 -13.66 24.19 -18.74
N SER A 166 -14.10 25.08 -19.64
CA SER A 166 -13.21 25.97 -20.39
C SER A 166 -12.40 26.90 -19.48
N VAL A 167 -13.01 27.38 -18.38
CA VAL A 167 -12.31 28.21 -17.38
C VAL A 167 -11.30 27.38 -16.57
N ILE A 168 -11.65 26.14 -16.19
CA ILE A 168 -10.73 25.23 -15.50
C ILE A 168 -9.52 24.95 -16.37
N GLU A 169 -9.71 24.62 -17.65
CA GLU A 169 -8.61 24.39 -18.59
C GLU A 169 -7.73 25.62 -18.78
N ALA A 170 -8.30 26.82 -18.73
CA ALA A 170 -7.55 28.06 -18.80
C ALA A 170 -6.66 28.28 -17.56
N VAL A 171 -7.17 27.97 -16.37
CA VAL A 171 -6.57 28.33 -15.06
C VAL A 171 -5.70 27.22 -14.45
N ALA A 172 -5.99 25.96 -14.76
CA ALA A 172 -5.42 24.81 -14.08
C ALA A 172 -4.79 23.81 -15.06
N HIS A 173 -3.76 23.09 -14.60
CA HIS A 173 -3.24 21.91 -15.26
C HIS A 173 -3.85 20.66 -14.62
N PHE A 174 -4.43 19.79 -15.44
CA PHE A 174 -4.90 18.49 -14.98
C PHE A 174 -3.74 17.50 -14.90
N LYS A 175 -3.45 17.05 -13.68
CA LYS A 175 -2.48 16.00 -13.41
C LYS A 175 -3.20 14.67 -13.35
N LYS A 176 -2.86 13.79 -14.30
CA LYS A 176 -3.45 12.45 -14.37
C LYS A 176 -3.20 11.68 -13.06
N PRO A 177 -4.17 10.88 -12.61
CA PRO A 177 -4.02 10.07 -11.41
C PRO A 177 -2.86 9.08 -11.56
N GLY A 178 -2.13 8.86 -10.47
CA GLY A 178 -1.34 7.63 -10.33
C GLY A 178 -2.24 6.40 -10.12
N LEU A 179 -1.66 5.21 -10.02
CA LEU A 179 -2.37 3.92 -9.92
C LEU A 179 -3.49 3.89 -8.85
N THR A 180 -3.29 4.57 -7.71
CA THR A 180 -4.24 4.63 -6.58
C THR A 180 -4.83 6.02 -6.33
N GLY A 181 -4.36 7.04 -7.05
CA GLY A 181 -4.76 8.44 -6.84
C GLY A 181 -6.03 8.83 -7.60
N LYS A 182 -6.52 10.04 -7.34
CA LYS A 182 -7.51 10.71 -8.21
C LYS A 182 -6.79 11.70 -9.11
N GLY A 183 -7.38 12.03 -10.25
CA GLY A 183 -6.88 13.15 -11.06
C GLY A 183 -7.01 14.44 -10.26
N MET A 184 -5.97 15.28 -10.28
CA MET A 184 -5.93 16.52 -9.52
C MET A 184 -5.65 17.71 -10.43
N TYR A 185 -6.37 18.81 -10.22
CA TYR A 185 -6.09 20.09 -10.83
C TYR A 185 -5.08 20.86 -9.97
N GLU A 186 -4.01 21.32 -10.61
CA GLU A 186 -3.00 22.19 -10.02
C GLU A 186 -3.06 23.56 -10.70
N LEU A 187 -2.91 24.65 -9.93
CA LEU A 187 -2.96 26.02 -10.46
C LEU A 187 -1.80 26.28 -11.42
N LYS A 188 -2.08 26.89 -12.57
CA LYS A 188 -1.05 27.33 -13.51
C LYS A 188 -0.19 28.45 -12.93
N PRO A 189 1.15 28.43 -13.14
CA PRO A 189 2.04 29.45 -12.57
C PRO A 189 1.75 30.86 -13.10
N GLU A 190 1.18 30.99 -14.30
CA GLU A 190 0.77 32.28 -14.87
C GLU A 190 -0.37 32.92 -14.06
N CYS A 191 -1.30 32.10 -13.58
CA CYS A 191 -2.47 32.54 -12.82
C CYS A 191 -2.16 32.83 -11.33
N ALA A 192 -1.01 32.36 -10.81
CA ALA A 192 -0.61 32.59 -9.42
C ALA A 192 -0.40 34.09 -9.09
N LYS A 193 -0.19 34.95 -10.09
CA LYS A 193 -0.09 36.41 -9.93
C LYS A 193 -1.41 37.08 -9.56
N GLU A 194 -2.54 36.42 -9.83
CA GLU A 194 -3.89 36.92 -9.53
C GLU A 194 -4.35 36.54 -8.10
N PHE A 195 -3.52 35.79 -7.34
CA PHE A 195 -3.83 35.38 -5.98
C PHE A 195 -4.00 36.56 -5.02
N ASN A 196 -5.11 36.57 -4.30
CA ASN A 196 -5.41 37.49 -3.20
C ASN A 196 -5.36 36.74 -1.87
N LEU A 197 -4.50 37.20 -0.95
CA LEU A 197 -4.44 36.67 0.42
C LEU A 197 -5.75 36.89 1.19
N TYR A 198 -6.43 38.00 0.94
CA TYR A 198 -7.65 38.40 1.63
C TYR A 198 -8.89 38.16 0.76
N PHE A 199 -8.90 37.05 0.03
CA PHE A 199 -10.06 36.64 -0.74
C PHE A 199 -11.27 36.42 0.17
N TYR A 200 -12.33 37.17 -0.08
CA TYR A 200 -13.45 37.31 0.86
C TYR A 200 -14.24 36.02 1.14
N HIS A 201 -14.16 35.01 0.27
CA HIS A 201 -14.77 33.70 0.46
C HIS A 201 -13.93 32.71 1.27
N PHE A 202 -12.69 33.05 1.64
CA PHE A 202 -11.90 32.18 2.51
C PHE A 202 -12.44 32.20 3.94
N SER A 203 -12.58 31.02 4.53
CA SER A 203 -12.58 30.89 5.97
C SER A 203 -11.19 31.23 6.54
N ARG A 204 -11.12 31.60 7.81
CA ARG A 204 -9.85 31.88 8.50
C ARG A 204 -8.85 30.71 8.38
N ALA A 205 -9.35 29.47 8.39
CA ALA A 205 -8.52 28.27 8.24
C ALA A 205 -8.00 28.11 6.80
N GLU A 206 -8.82 28.40 5.80
CA GLU A 206 -8.42 28.34 4.38
C GLU A 206 -7.42 29.45 4.04
N GLN A 207 -7.64 30.66 4.55
CA GLN A 207 -6.73 31.78 4.39
C GLN A 207 -5.32 31.44 4.91
N SER A 208 -5.23 30.91 6.14
CA SER A 208 -3.95 30.50 6.74
C SER A 208 -3.26 29.39 5.93
N LYS A 209 -4.02 28.40 5.44
CA LYS A 209 -3.49 27.33 4.58
C LYS A 209 -2.98 27.85 3.24
N ALA A 210 -3.74 28.73 2.59
CA ALA A 210 -3.35 29.34 1.32
C ALA A 210 -2.09 30.19 1.49
N GLU A 211 -2.01 30.99 2.55
CA GLU A 211 -0.84 31.81 2.88
C GLU A 211 0.43 30.96 3.06
N GLU A 212 0.33 29.87 3.83
CA GLU A 212 1.45 28.95 4.04
C GLU A 212 1.87 28.25 2.74
N ALA A 213 0.90 27.76 1.95
CA ALA A 213 1.15 27.10 0.67
C ALA A 213 1.87 28.02 -0.31
N GLN A 214 1.41 29.27 -0.46
CA GLN A 214 2.02 30.23 -1.38
C GLN A 214 3.42 30.68 -0.93
N ARG A 215 3.64 30.91 0.37
CA ARG A 215 4.99 31.21 0.89
C ARG A 215 5.95 30.05 0.67
N LYS A 216 5.49 28.81 0.88
CA LYS A 216 6.29 27.61 0.65
C LYS A 216 6.70 27.48 -0.82
N LEU A 217 5.76 27.71 -1.75
CA LEU A 217 6.03 27.70 -3.18
C LEU A 217 7.09 28.76 -3.57
N LYS A 218 6.96 29.99 -3.09
CA LYS A 218 7.94 31.06 -3.35
C LYS A 218 9.33 30.75 -2.79
N ARG A 219 9.41 30.15 -1.59
CA ARG A 219 10.70 29.70 -1.02
C ARG A 219 11.37 28.63 -1.88
N GLN A 220 10.60 27.69 -2.43
CA GLN A 220 11.14 26.66 -3.34
C GLN A 220 11.67 27.27 -4.64
N ASN A 221 11.00 28.29 -5.16
CA ASN A 221 11.40 29.02 -6.37
C ASN A 221 12.51 30.06 -6.13
N ARG A 222 13.00 30.22 -4.88
CA ARG A 222 13.98 31.24 -4.46
C ARG A 222 13.51 32.68 -4.71
N GLU A 223 12.21 32.92 -4.60
CA GLU A 223 11.59 34.23 -4.73
C GLU A 223 11.37 34.92 -3.37
N ASP A 224 11.13 36.24 -3.39
CA ASP A 224 10.77 37.04 -2.21
C ASP A 224 9.42 36.55 -1.64
N THR A 225 9.34 36.35 -0.31
CA THR A 225 8.17 35.73 0.33
C THR A 225 6.97 36.67 0.49
N ALA A 226 7.09 37.92 0.05
CA ALA A 226 5.99 38.88 0.04
C ALA A 226 4.78 38.37 -0.77
N LEU A 227 3.58 38.56 -0.21
CA LEU A 227 2.29 38.31 -0.87
C LEU A 227 1.59 39.67 -1.08
N PRO A 228 1.96 40.42 -2.15
CA PRO A 228 1.35 41.72 -2.42
C PRO A 228 -0.11 41.56 -2.88
N PRO A 229 -0.94 42.61 -2.72
CA PRO A 229 -2.27 42.64 -3.35
C PRO A 229 -2.17 42.42 -4.87
N PRO A 230 -3.14 41.72 -5.49
CA PRO A 230 -3.18 41.58 -6.94
C PRO A 230 -3.64 42.87 -7.61
N ILE A 231 -3.33 43.01 -8.91
CA ILE A 231 -3.82 44.12 -9.73
C ILE A 231 -5.34 44.00 -9.84
N LEU A 232 -6.07 45.02 -9.37
CA LEU A 232 -7.53 45.03 -9.38
C LEU A 232 -8.08 45.63 -10.68
N PRO A 233 -9.25 45.14 -11.16
CA PRO A 233 -9.93 45.75 -12.29
C PRO A 233 -10.48 47.14 -11.91
N PRO A 234 -10.71 48.03 -12.88
CA PRO A 234 -11.30 49.33 -12.61
C PRO A 234 -12.75 49.18 -12.14
N PHE A 235 -13.17 50.07 -11.23
CA PHE A 235 -14.57 50.18 -10.82
C PHE A 235 -15.46 50.65 -11.99
N CYS A 236 -16.73 50.26 -11.96
CA CYS A 236 -17.76 50.92 -12.75
C CYS A 236 -17.90 52.39 -12.29
N PRO A 237 -18.35 53.32 -13.16
CA PRO A 237 -18.41 54.75 -12.84
C PRO A 237 -19.13 55.10 -11.53
N LEU A 238 -20.18 54.35 -11.16
CA LEU A 238 -20.94 54.56 -9.93
C LEU A 238 -20.16 54.23 -8.64
N PHE A 239 -19.14 53.37 -8.73
CA PHE A 239 -18.30 52.92 -7.61
C PHE A 239 -16.91 53.56 -7.61
N ALA A 240 -16.59 54.38 -8.62
CA ALA A 240 -15.26 54.97 -8.78
C ALA A 240 -14.82 55.84 -7.59
N SER A 241 -15.76 56.47 -6.87
CA SER A 241 -15.48 57.27 -5.68
C SER A 241 -15.03 56.45 -4.47
N LEU A 242 -15.29 55.14 -4.45
CA LEU A 242 -15.03 54.23 -3.32
C LEU A 242 -13.54 54.21 -2.95
N VAL A 243 -12.63 54.25 -3.93
CA VAL A 243 -11.18 54.23 -3.70
C VAL A 243 -10.70 55.34 -2.76
N ASN A 244 -11.44 56.46 -2.69
CA ASN A 244 -11.11 57.60 -1.84
C ASN A 244 -11.11 57.25 -0.34
N ILE A 245 -11.76 56.15 0.06
CA ILE A 245 -11.72 55.65 1.44
C ILE A 245 -10.29 55.39 1.92
N LEU A 246 -9.40 54.92 1.03
CA LEU A 246 -8.00 54.62 1.34
C LEU A 246 -7.18 55.88 1.65
N GLN A 247 -7.56 57.04 1.10
CA GLN A 247 -6.86 58.31 1.27
C GLN A 247 -7.61 59.31 2.17
N SER A 248 -8.65 58.86 2.86
CA SER A 248 -9.42 59.66 3.81
C SER A 248 -8.63 59.91 5.10
N ASP A 249 -8.92 61.01 5.80
CA ASP A 249 -8.17 61.42 6.99
C ASP A 249 -8.36 60.42 8.14
N VAL A 250 -9.58 59.88 8.29
CA VAL A 250 -9.89 58.83 9.26
C VAL A 250 -9.11 57.56 8.95
N MET A 251 -9.01 57.14 7.69
CA MET A 251 -8.25 55.96 7.31
C MET A 251 -6.74 56.13 7.56
N LEU A 252 -6.18 57.28 7.20
CA LEU A 252 -4.78 57.60 7.45
C LEU A 252 -4.47 57.65 8.95
N CYS A 253 -5.40 58.16 9.76
CA CYS A 253 -5.30 58.12 11.22
C CYS A 253 -5.27 56.69 11.75
N VAL A 254 -6.17 55.81 11.28
CA VAL A 254 -6.21 54.38 11.67
C VAL A 254 -4.90 53.67 11.28
N MET A 255 -4.43 53.82 10.03
CA MET A 255 -3.18 53.22 9.56
C MET A 255 -1.97 53.69 10.38
N ARG A 256 -1.87 55.01 10.63
CA ARG A 256 -0.77 55.60 11.42
C ARG A 256 -0.78 55.07 12.85
N THR A 257 -1.95 54.99 13.47
CA THR A 257 -2.11 54.51 14.85
C THR A 257 -1.64 53.06 15.01
N VAL A 258 -2.05 52.15 14.10
CA VAL A 258 -1.62 50.74 14.14
C VAL A 258 -0.12 50.59 13.90
N LEU A 259 0.45 51.34 12.94
CA LEU A 259 1.90 51.34 12.71
C LEU A 259 2.67 51.88 13.92
N GLN A 260 2.09 52.82 14.67
CA GLN A 260 2.74 53.42 15.83
C GLN A 260 2.84 52.40 16.96
N TRP A 261 1.77 51.63 17.19
CA TRP A 261 1.79 50.53 18.15
C TRP A 261 2.83 49.47 17.80
N ALA A 262 3.01 49.17 16.50
CA ALA A 262 4.05 48.26 16.05
C ALA A 262 5.47 48.80 16.33
N VAL A 263 5.74 50.09 16.08
CA VAL A 263 7.05 50.71 16.30
C VAL A 263 7.39 50.82 17.80
N GLU A 264 6.44 51.21 18.65
CA GLU A 264 6.68 51.50 20.07
C GLU A 264 6.81 50.26 20.97
N HIS A 265 6.50 49.07 20.47
CA HIS A 265 6.58 47.81 21.23
C HIS A 265 5.83 47.82 22.58
N THR A 266 4.77 48.61 22.71
CA THR A 266 3.94 48.62 23.92
C THR A 266 3.16 47.29 23.99
N GLY A 267 3.64 46.39 24.85
CA GLY A 267 3.41 44.94 24.81
C GLY A 267 2.00 44.41 25.11
N CYS A 268 0.91 45.01 24.63
CA CYS A 268 -0.43 44.39 24.61
C CYS A 268 -1.44 45.02 23.62
N ALA A 269 -1.15 46.13 22.94
CA ALA A 269 -2.19 46.90 22.21
C ALA A 269 -2.31 46.61 20.70
N TRP A 270 -1.58 45.64 20.14
CA TRP A 270 -1.63 45.32 18.70
C TRP A 270 -1.35 43.84 18.42
N SER A 271 -1.69 43.37 17.22
CA SER A 271 -1.41 42.01 16.73
C SER A 271 -0.71 42.04 15.36
N GLU A 272 0.07 41.00 15.04
CA GLU A 272 0.73 40.86 13.73
C GLU A 272 -0.29 40.86 12.56
N SER A 273 -1.47 40.26 12.78
CA SER A 273 -2.59 40.28 11.82
C SER A 273 -3.07 41.70 11.50
N MET A 274 -3.15 42.60 12.49
CA MET A 274 -3.49 44.02 12.21
C MET A 274 -2.44 44.68 11.34
N LEU A 275 -1.16 44.50 11.68
CA LEU A 275 -0.05 45.07 10.92
C LEU A 275 -0.10 44.56 9.48
N GLN A 276 -0.31 43.25 9.28
CA GLN A 276 -0.43 42.64 7.97
C GLN A 276 -1.59 43.22 7.14
N ARG A 277 -2.77 43.45 7.76
CA ARG A 277 -3.94 44.07 7.09
C ARG A 277 -3.65 45.52 6.71
N VAL A 278 -3.00 46.30 7.58
CA VAL A 278 -2.59 47.69 7.27
C VAL A 278 -1.56 47.75 6.15
N LEU A 279 -0.53 46.89 6.17
CA LEU A 279 0.45 46.81 5.10
C LEU A 279 -0.20 46.45 3.76
N HIS A 280 -1.19 45.55 3.77
CA HIS A 280 -1.94 45.18 2.57
C HIS A 280 -2.77 46.35 2.03
N LEU A 281 -3.48 47.09 2.89
CA LEU A 281 -4.25 48.29 2.51
C LEU A 281 -3.36 49.40 1.94
N ILE A 282 -2.19 49.63 2.52
CA ILE A 282 -1.17 50.56 1.97
C ILE A 282 -0.73 50.06 0.58
N GLY A 283 -0.51 48.76 0.42
CA GLY A 283 -0.19 48.14 -0.86
C GLY A 283 -1.26 48.37 -1.93
N MET A 284 -2.54 48.17 -1.58
CA MET A 284 -3.67 48.42 -2.48
C MET A 284 -3.75 49.90 -2.89
N ALA A 285 -3.57 50.82 -1.95
CA ALA A 285 -3.59 52.25 -2.23
C ALA A 285 -2.46 52.69 -3.17
N LEU A 286 -1.25 52.14 -3.00
CA LEU A 286 -0.12 52.41 -3.89
C LEU A 286 -0.35 51.84 -5.30
N GLN A 287 -0.91 50.63 -5.40
CA GLN A 287 -1.25 50.05 -6.70
C GLN A 287 -2.34 50.86 -7.43
N GLU A 288 -3.34 51.35 -6.71
CA GLU A 288 -4.38 52.22 -7.27
C GLU A 288 -3.77 53.52 -7.81
N GLU A 289 -2.93 54.23 -7.03
CA GLU A 289 -2.25 55.44 -7.51
C GLU A 289 -1.37 55.15 -8.73
N LYS A 290 -0.68 54.00 -8.73
CA LYS A 290 0.14 53.57 -9.88
C LYS A 290 -0.73 53.38 -11.13
N GLN A 291 -1.86 52.69 -11.04
CA GLN A 291 -2.78 52.49 -12.17
C GLN A 291 -3.35 53.82 -12.67
N HIS A 292 -3.71 54.74 -11.77
CA HIS A 292 -4.17 56.08 -12.16
C HIS A 292 -3.12 56.87 -12.93
N LEU A 293 -1.83 56.74 -12.57
CA LEU A 293 -0.72 57.41 -13.26
C LEU A 293 -0.38 56.75 -14.61
N GLU A 294 -0.54 55.43 -14.73
CA GLU A 294 -0.31 54.69 -15.99
C GLU A 294 -1.43 54.93 -17.02
N ASN A 295 -2.67 55.20 -16.56
CA ASN A 295 -3.86 55.36 -17.40
C ASN A 295 -4.23 56.83 -17.70
N VAL A 296 -3.33 57.80 -17.47
CA VAL A 296 -3.62 59.23 -17.72
C VAL A 296 -3.78 59.49 -19.22
N MET A 297 -5.01 59.75 -19.66
CA MET A 297 -5.27 60.50 -20.90
C MET A 297 -5.11 61.99 -20.62
N GLU A 298 -4.56 62.75 -21.57
CA GLU A 298 -4.00 64.12 -21.45
C GLU A 298 -4.89 65.22 -20.81
N GLU A 299 -6.12 64.94 -20.36
CA GLU A 299 -7.05 65.94 -19.79
C GLU A 299 -7.62 65.63 -18.38
N HIS A 300 -7.25 64.53 -17.70
CA HIS A 300 -7.74 64.25 -16.33
C HIS A 300 -6.72 64.59 -15.23
N VAL A 301 -7.09 65.51 -14.33
CA VAL A 301 -6.34 65.79 -13.09
C VAL A 301 -6.35 64.53 -12.21
N VAL A 302 -5.17 63.99 -11.88
CA VAL A 302 -5.03 62.86 -10.96
C VAL A 302 -5.45 63.30 -9.55
N THR A 303 -6.68 62.96 -9.15
CA THR A 303 -7.28 63.32 -7.85
C THR A 303 -6.84 62.41 -6.69
N PHE A 304 -6.27 61.24 -7.00
CA PHE A 304 -5.81 60.27 -6.01
C PHE A 304 -4.31 60.46 -5.73
N THR A 305 -3.96 61.03 -4.57
CA THR A 305 -2.58 61.44 -4.22
C THR A 305 -2.12 60.81 -2.90
N PHE A 306 -2.13 59.49 -2.83
CA PHE A 306 -1.86 58.75 -1.59
C PHE A 306 -0.39 58.88 -1.15
N THR A 307 0.56 58.78 -2.08
CA THR A 307 2.01 58.89 -1.82
C THR A 307 2.39 60.23 -1.17
N GLN A 308 1.76 61.32 -1.60
CA GLN A 308 1.94 62.66 -1.01
C GLN A 308 1.38 62.73 0.42
N LYS A 309 0.22 62.11 0.69
CA LYS A 309 -0.42 62.12 2.02
C LYS A 309 0.34 61.29 3.05
N ILE A 310 0.89 60.13 2.68
CA ILE A 310 1.66 59.28 3.62
C ILE A 310 3.06 59.81 3.94
N SER A 311 3.56 60.76 3.14
CA SER A 311 4.84 61.43 3.35
C SER A 311 4.75 62.63 4.29
N LYS A 312 3.55 63.17 4.55
CA LYS A 312 3.33 64.28 5.48
C LYS A 312 3.38 63.79 6.95
N PRO A 313 4.07 64.50 7.85
CA PRO A 313 4.00 64.23 9.29
C PRO A 313 2.60 64.54 9.84
N GLY A 314 2.24 64.00 11.01
CA GLY A 314 0.97 64.30 11.66
C GLY A 314 0.87 65.77 12.11
N GLU A 315 -0.34 66.34 12.09
CA GLU A 315 -0.58 67.71 12.58
C GLU A 315 -0.49 67.80 14.12
N ALA A 316 -0.10 68.96 14.64
CA ALA A 316 0.12 69.24 16.06
C ALA A 316 -1.13 68.92 16.92
N PRO A 317 -0.99 68.47 18.19
CA PRO A 317 0.11 68.73 19.14
C PRO A 317 1.19 67.65 19.27
N ASN A 318 1.03 66.48 18.64
CA ASN A 318 1.97 65.37 18.74
C ASN A 318 2.63 65.15 17.37
N ASN A 319 3.86 65.66 17.17
CA ASN A 319 4.69 65.48 15.97
C ASN A 319 4.97 63.98 15.69
N SER A 320 3.95 63.24 15.26
CA SER A 320 4.04 61.83 14.95
C SER A 320 4.79 61.64 13.63
N PRO A 321 5.67 60.62 13.54
CA PRO A 321 6.39 60.33 12.30
C PRO A 321 5.40 60.07 11.16
N SER A 322 5.81 60.40 9.93
CA SER A 322 5.01 60.07 8.75
C SER A 322 4.91 58.54 8.59
N ILE A 323 3.84 58.07 7.93
CA ILE A 323 3.64 56.63 7.67
C ILE A 323 4.87 56.05 6.95
N LEU A 324 5.48 56.81 6.03
CA LEU A 324 6.71 56.42 5.35
C LEU A 324 7.88 56.19 6.31
N ALA A 325 8.15 57.15 7.23
CA ALA A 325 9.23 57.03 8.20
C ALA A 325 9.04 55.82 9.14
N MET A 326 7.78 55.51 9.47
CA MET A 326 7.43 54.34 10.29
C MET A 326 7.69 53.03 9.53
N LEU A 327 7.34 52.95 8.24
CA LEU A 327 7.65 51.79 7.39
C LEU A 327 9.17 51.57 7.24
N GLU A 328 9.95 52.63 7.09
CA GLU A 328 11.42 52.56 7.04
C GLU A 328 12.03 52.07 8.37
N THR A 329 11.43 52.49 9.50
CA THR A 329 11.82 52.02 10.83
C THR A 329 11.50 50.53 11.00
N LEU A 330 10.29 50.11 10.64
CA LEU A 330 9.83 48.72 10.74
C LEU A 330 10.57 47.77 9.78
N GLN A 331 11.12 48.26 8.66
CA GLN A 331 11.93 47.44 7.76
C GLN A 331 13.18 46.86 8.42
N ASN A 332 13.75 47.58 9.39
CA ASN A 332 14.98 47.23 10.08
C ASN A 332 14.75 46.57 11.44
N ALA A 333 13.48 46.29 11.78
CA ALA A 333 13.08 45.69 13.04
C ALA A 333 13.31 44.16 13.08
N PRO A 334 14.13 43.62 14.01
CA PRO A 334 14.48 42.20 14.03
C PRO A 334 13.35 41.26 14.46
N TYR A 335 12.29 41.78 15.11
CA TYR A 335 11.13 41.02 15.56
C TYR A 335 10.03 40.89 14.49
N LEU A 336 10.17 41.56 13.33
CA LEU A 336 9.21 41.57 12.23
C LEU A 336 9.78 40.94 10.95
N GLU A 337 10.67 39.96 11.07
CA GLU A 337 11.31 39.31 9.91
C GLU A 337 10.28 38.72 8.92
N VAL A 338 9.11 38.27 9.40
CA VAL A 338 8.01 37.74 8.57
C VAL A 338 7.41 38.80 7.63
N HIS A 339 7.39 40.08 8.01
CA HIS A 339 6.78 41.17 7.24
C HIS A 339 7.80 42.04 6.46
N LYS A 340 9.09 41.83 6.68
CA LYS A 340 10.19 42.60 6.08
C LYS A 340 10.15 42.66 4.56
N ASP A 341 9.85 41.53 3.95
CA ASP A 341 9.72 41.34 2.51
C ASP A 341 8.54 42.15 1.94
N MET A 342 7.38 42.16 2.63
CA MET A 342 6.22 42.98 2.28
C MET A 342 6.52 44.49 2.43
N ILE A 343 7.16 44.90 3.53
CA ILE A 343 7.56 46.30 3.74
C ILE A 343 8.55 46.76 2.66
N ARG A 344 9.52 45.90 2.29
CA ARG A 344 10.45 46.17 1.18
C ARG A 344 9.71 46.35 -0.14
N TRP A 345 8.72 45.51 -0.43
CA TRP A 345 7.89 45.63 -1.63
C TRP A 345 7.10 46.94 -1.66
N ILE A 346 6.51 47.35 -0.53
CA ILE A 346 5.79 48.63 -0.38
C ILE A 346 6.72 49.82 -0.66
N LEU A 347 7.88 49.87 0.00
CA LEU A 347 8.87 50.95 -0.18
C LEU A 347 9.41 51.01 -1.63
N LYS A 348 9.62 49.85 -2.27
CA LYS A 348 10.02 49.80 -3.69
C LYS A 348 8.93 50.35 -4.60
N THR A 349 7.67 50.01 -4.35
CA THR A 349 6.52 50.47 -5.14
C THR A 349 6.29 51.96 -4.95
N PHE A 350 6.39 52.47 -3.72
CA PHE A 350 6.35 53.89 -3.40
C PHE A 350 7.40 54.69 -4.19
N ASN A 351 8.66 54.22 -4.19
CA ASN A 351 9.74 54.86 -4.92
C ASN A 351 9.54 54.84 -6.44
N ALA A 352 8.93 53.78 -6.99
CA ALA A 352 8.59 53.72 -8.41
C ALA A 352 7.55 54.78 -8.79
N ILE A 353 6.49 54.94 -7.99
CA ILE A 353 5.44 55.94 -8.20
C ILE A 353 6.01 57.36 -8.09
N LYS A 354 6.88 57.61 -7.10
CA LYS A 354 7.57 58.89 -6.93
C LYS A 354 8.36 59.27 -8.19
N LYS A 355 9.13 58.33 -8.75
CA LYS A 355 9.87 58.52 -10.00
C LYS A 355 8.96 58.81 -11.20
N MET A 356 7.83 58.11 -11.33
CA MET A 356 6.89 58.34 -12.44
C MET A 356 6.29 59.75 -12.41
N ARG A 357 6.05 60.30 -11.21
CA ARG A 357 5.56 61.67 -11.00
C ARG A 357 6.63 62.73 -11.23
N GLU A 358 7.89 62.42 -10.93
CA GLU A 358 9.05 63.28 -11.21
C GLU A 358 9.40 63.31 -12.72
N SER A 359 9.18 62.20 -13.45
CA SER A 359 9.40 62.16 -14.91
C SER A 359 8.30 62.81 -15.74
N SER A 360 7.10 62.99 -15.19
CA SER A 360 5.97 63.65 -15.87
C SER A 360 5.93 65.18 -15.64
N SER A 361 6.88 65.75 -14.88
CA SER A 361 6.91 67.17 -14.52
C SER A 361 8.07 67.99 -15.13
N THR A 362 8.83 67.46 -16.10
CA THR A 362 9.94 68.20 -16.76
C THR A 362 9.78 68.34 -18.29
N SER A 363 9.75 69.59 -18.77
CA SER A 363 9.95 70.02 -20.18
C SER A 363 11.29 70.78 -20.33
N PRO A 364 11.90 70.87 -21.52
CA PRO A 364 13.35 70.84 -21.71
C PRO A 364 14.01 72.23 -21.69
N VAL A 365 15.14 72.37 -20.98
CA VAL A 365 16.15 73.40 -21.31
C VAL A 365 17.57 72.84 -21.06
N ALA A 366 18.34 72.88 -22.15
CA ALA A 366 19.80 72.89 -22.35
C ALA A 366 20.76 72.40 -21.26
N GLU A 367 21.58 71.43 -21.67
CA GLU A 367 22.83 71.01 -21.06
C GLU A 367 23.86 72.15 -20.99
N THR A 368 24.62 72.20 -19.90
CA THR A 368 26.05 72.52 -19.99
C THR A 368 26.79 71.69 -18.95
N GLU A 369 27.64 70.80 -19.45
CA GLU A 369 28.53 69.93 -18.70
C GLU A 369 29.61 70.76 -17.98
N GLU A 370 29.79 70.52 -16.69
CA GLU A 370 31.13 70.45 -16.09
C GLU A 370 31.21 69.15 -15.28
N THR A 371 31.76 68.13 -15.95
CA THR A 371 32.41 66.97 -15.36
C THR A 371 33.37 67.38 -14.23
N ILE A 372 33.30 66.71 -13.08
CA ILE A 372 34.42 66.00 -12.42
C ILE A 372 33.90 65.22 -11.19
N THR A 373 34.20 63.91 -11.19
CA THR A 373 34.25 62.94 -10.06
C THR A 373 32.98 62.31 -9.48
N GLU A 374 32.34 61.38 -10.22
CA GLU A 374 31.50 60.32 -9.62
C GLU A 374 31.74 58.89 -10.17
N GLU A 375 32.87 58.63 -10.86
CA GLU A 375 33.25 57.25 -11.21
C GLU A 375 34.09 56.53 -10.14
N SER A 376 34.63 57.24 -9.12
CA SER A 376 35.45 56.58 -8.09
C SER A 376 34.68 55.97 -6.92
N SER A 377 33.39 56.30 -6.73
CA SER A 377 32.58 55.80 -5.60
C SER A 377 31.87 54.49 -5.92
N ARG A 378 31.39 54.29 -7.16
CA ARG A 378 30.71 53.05 -7.58
C ARG A 378 31.66 51.87 -7.76
N ASP A 379 32.88 52.11 -8.23
CA ASP A 379 33.88 51.06 -8.31
C ASP A 379 34.52 50.75 -6.96
N LYS A 380 34.63 51.73 -6.03
CA LYS A 380 35.03 51.46 -4.65
C LYS A 380 33.98 50.66 -3.88
N ASP A 381 32.69 50.95 -4.02
CA ASP A 381 31.62 50.19 -3.35
C ASP A 381 31.42 48.79 -3.97
N LYS A 382 31.62 48.65 -5.28
CA LYS A 382 31.58 47.34 -5.94
C LYS A 382 32.82 46.52 -5.62
N ALA A 383 34.01 47.13 -5.57
CA ALA A 383 35.24 46.48 -5.13
C ALA A 383 35.21 46.14 -3.63
N GLU A 384 34.62 46.99 -2.78
CA GLU A 384 34.49 46.76 -1.35
C GLU A 384 33.40 45.73 -1.03
N ARG A 385 32.27 45.70 -1.76
CA ARG A 385 31.31 44.59 -1.69
C ARG A 385 31.90 43.30 -2.21
N LYS A 386 32.71 43.33 -3.27
CA LYS A 386 33.41 42.14 -3.79
C LYS A 386 34.49 41.66 -2.81
N ARG A 387 35.21 42.58 -2.15
CA ARG A 387 36.22 42.26 -1.12
C ARG A 387 35.59 41.78 0.19
N LYS A 388 34.45 42.35 0.62
CA LYS A 388 33.65 41.87 1.77
C LYS A 388 32.96 40.54 1.46
N ALA A 389 32.47 40.33 0.24
CA ALA A 389 31.93 39.05 -0.20
C ALA A 389 33.04 38.00 -0.30
N GLU A 390 34.23 38.36 -0.76
CA GLU A 390 35.39 37.46 -0.84
C GLU A 390 35.96 37.14 0.55
N ILE A 391 36.07 38.11 1.45
CA ILE A 391 36.47 37.87 2.85
C ILE A 391 35.38 37.09 3.58
N ALA A 392 34.09 37.33 3.32
CA ALA A 392 33.00 36.53 3.88
C ALA A 392 32.95 35.12 3.27
N ARG A 393 33.29 34.95 1.99
CA ARG A 393 33.46 33.66 1.33
C ARG A 393 34.65 32.92 1.91
N LEU A 394 35.81 33.56 2.05
CA LEU A 394 37.01 32.99 2.69
C LEU A 394 36.80 32.70 4.17
N ARG A 395 36.00 33.50 4.89
CA ARG A 395 35.65 33.25 6.29
C ARG A 395 34.61 32.13 6.40
N ARG A 396 33.66 32.03 5.48
CA ARG A 396 32.72 30.89 5.38
C ARG A 396 33.42 29.62 4.91
N GLU A 397 34.39 29.70 4.00
CA GLU A 397 35.25 28.58 3.56
C GLU A 397 36.19 28.19 4.68
N LYS A 398 36.77 29.13 5.43
CA LYS A 398 37.61 28.81 6.59
C LYS A 398 36.81 28.24 7.75
N VAL A 399 35.58 28.71 7.96
CA VAL A 399 34.66 28.13 8.95
C VAL A 399 34.10 26.79 8.49
N MET A 400 33.78 26.61 7.21
CA MET A 400 33.39 25.31 6.65
C MET A 400 34.58 24.34 6.59
N ALA A 401 35.80 24.82 6.36
CA ALA A 401 37.02 24.03 6.41
C ALA A 401 37.38 23.69 7.84
N GLN A 402 37.21 24.61 8.81
CA GLN A 402 37.36 24.30 10.24
C GLN A 402 36.25 23.36 10.73
N MET A 403 35.00 23.54 10.31
CA MET A 403 33.91 22.62 10.62
C MET A 403 34.12 21.28 9.92
N SER A 404 34.71 21.25 8.72
CA SER A 404 35.04 20.02 7.98
C SER A 404 36.29 19.33 8.51
N GLU A 405 37.29 20.06 9.00
CA GLU A 405 38.47 19.52 9.70
C GLU A 405 38.08 19.05 11.10
N MET A 406 37.24 19.80 11.81
CA MET A 406 36.72 19.41 13.12
C MET A 406 35.72 18.26 12.97
N GLN A 407 34.94 18.19 11.89
CA GLN A 407 34.16 17.00 11.52
C GLN A 407 35.06 15.85 11.10
N ARG A 408 36.12 16.06 10.32
CA ARG A 408 37.07 14.98 9.96
C ARG A 408 37.81 14.45 11.17
N HIS A 409 38.25 15.33 12.05
CA HIS A 409 38.90 14.97 13.31
C HIS A 409 37.91 14.28 14.24
N PHE A 410 36.66 14.74 14.31
CA PHE A 410 35.59 14.06 15.02
C PHE A 410 35.27 12.68 14.40
N ILE A 411 35.29 12.56 13.07
CA ILE A 411 35.09 11.29 12.34
C ILE A 411 36.30 10.36 12.50
N ASP A 412 37.53 10.86 12.56
CA ASP A 412 38.74 10.06 12.77
C ASP A 412 38.96 9.68 14.25
N GLU A 413 38.57 10.52 15.21
CA GLU A 413 38.60 10.20 16.65
C GLU A 413 37.44 9.26 17.04
N ASN A 414 36.27 9.45 16.44
CA ASN A 414 35.11 8.56 16.63
C ASN A 414 34.99 7.55 15.48
N LYS A 415 36.10 7.20 14.82
CA LYS A 415 36.10 6.33 13.63
C LYS A 415 35.50 4.96 13.89
N GLU A 416 35.67 4.43 15.10
CA GLU A 416 35.03 3.18 15.52
C GLU A 416 33.53 3.35 15.77
N LEU A 417 33.08 4.50 16.27
CA LEU A 417 31.66 4.85 16.48
C LEU A 417 30.95 5.21 15.17
N PHE A 418 31.61 5.87 14.22
CA PHE A 418 31.11 6.07 12.86
C PHE A 418 31.17 4.80 12.02
N GLN A 419 32.11 3.89 12.24
CA GLN A 419 32.04 2.54 11.68
C GLN A 419 30.84 1.77 12.24
N GLN A 420 30.50 1.95 13.52
CA GLN A 420 29.27 1.40 14.09
C GLN A 420 28.00 2.08 13.53
N THR A 421 28.02 3.39 13.25
CA THR A 421 26.83 4.15 12.82
C THR A 421 26.59 4.13 11.30
N LEU A 422 27.65 4.15 10.48
CA LEU A 422 27.59 3.82 9.04
C LEU A 422 27.38 2.31 8.82
N GLY A 423 27.70 1.49 9.82
CA GLY A 423 27.21 0.12 9.92
C GLY A 423 25.68 0.08 10.12
N LEU A 424 25.11 0.98 10.92
CA LEU A 424 23.69 0.97 11.31
C LEU A 424 22.72 1.56 10.28
N GLU A 425 23.12 2.54 9.46
CA GLU A 425 22.28 2.98 8.32
C GLU A 425 22.42 2.08 7.06
N ALA A 426 23.43 1.21 7.03
CA ALA A 426 23.51 0.07 6.11
C ALA A 426 22.87 -1.22 6.68
N SER A 427 22.38 -1.21 7.93
CA SER A 427 21.85 -2.41 8.61
C SER A 427 20.37 -2.71 8.33
N ASN A 428 19.65 -1.89 7.56
CA ASN A 428 18.33 -2.26 7.01
C ASN A 428 18.39 -2.69 5.54
N SER A 429 19.59 -2.93 5.01
CA SER A 429 19.80 -3.50 3.68
C SER A 429 20.94 -4.53 3.68
N ALA A 430 21.02 -5.37 4.71
CA ALA A 430 21.86 -6.56 4.68
C ALA A 430 21.22 -7.64 3.77
N VAL A 431 21.16 -7.34 2.46
CA VAL A 431 21.56 -8.35 1.49
C VAL A 431 23.04 -8.55 1.77
N LEU A 432 23.36 -9.56 2.57
CA LEU A 432 24.69 -10.15 2.55
C LEU A 432 24.89 -10.70 1.14
N ASP A 433 25.30 -9.84 0.21
CA ASP A 433 25.95 -10.23 -1.03
C ASP A 433 27.38 -10.67 -0.68
N ASN A 434 27.45 -11.72 0.13
CA ASN A 434 28.56 -12.66 0.12
C ASN A 434 28.08 -13.86 -0.69
N SER A 435 27.75 -13.62 -1.95
CA SER A 435 28.02 -14.65 -2.95
C SER A 435 29.49 -14.99 -2.77
N PRO A 436 29.87 -16.25 -2.46
CA PRO A 436 31.26 -16.62 -2.64
C PRO A 436 31.62 -16.21 -4.06
N MET A 437 32.83 -15.73 -4.32
CA MET A 437 33.37 -15.87 -5.68
C MET A 437 33.42 -17.37 -5.96
N VAL A 438 32.30 -17.92 -6.44
CA VAL A 438 32.21 -19.28 -6.93
C VAL A 438 32.87 -19.20 -8.29
N SER A 439 34.18 -19.48 -8.29
CA SER A 439 34.87 -20.10 -9.44
C SER A 439 33.94 -21.08 -10.15
N ASP A 440 33.98 -21.17 -11.49
CA ASP A 440 33.17 -21.94 -12.47
C ASP A 440 32.59 -23.33 -12.08
N VAL A 441 32.07 -23.51 -10.87
CA VAL A 441 31.56 -24.75 -10.30
C VAL A 441 30.05 -24.71 -10.43
N THR A 442 29.52 -25.64 -11.23
CA THR A 442 28.08 -25.87 -11.36
C THR A 442 27.48 -26.17 -9.99
N LEU A 443 26.56 -25.32 -9.52
CA LEU A 443 25.86 -25.53 -8.26
C LEU A 443 24.76 -26.59 -8.44
N THR A 444 24.70 -27.54 -7.52
CA THR A 444 23.76 -28.67 -7.56
C THR A 444 23.09 -28.81 -6.20
N ALA A 445 21.75 -28.74 -6.18
CA ALA A 445 20.97 -28.78 -4.93
C ALA A 445 20.59 -30.19 -4.47
N LEU A 446 20.57 -31.18 -5.36
CA LEU A 446 20.02 -32.51 -5.09
C LEU A 446 21.02 -33.63 -5.43
N GLY A 447 21.00 -34.71 -4.64
CA GLY A 447 21.77 -35.92 -4.92
C GLY A 447 23.12 -36.01 -4.21
N PRO A 448 23.88 -37.09 -4.47
CA PRO A 448 25.16 -37.33 -3.78
C PRO A 448 26.25 -36.30 -4.17
N ALA A 449 26.11 -35.67 -5.34
CA ALA A 449 26.99 -34.59 -5.81
C ALA A 449 26.52 -33.19 -5.36
N GLN A 450 25.60 -33.11 -4.40
CA GLN A 450 25.09 -31.84 -3.87
C GLN A 450 26.25 -30.95 -3.39
N THR A 451 26.19 -29.67 -3.77
CA THR A 451 27.20 -28.69 -3.40
C THR A 451 27.23 -28.47 -1.89
N GLN A 452 28.41 -28.63 -1.29
CA GLN A 452 28.60 -28.41 0.14
C GLN A 452 28.58 -26.91 0.45
N VAL A 453 27.62 -26.48 1.27
CA VAL A 453 27.49 -25.08 1.71
C VAL A 453 28.25 -24.89 3.02
N PRO A 454 29.19 -23.93 3.13
CA PRO A 454 29.87 -23.63 4.38
C PRO A 454 28.87 -23.31 5.49
N LYS A 455 29.12 -23.79 6.71
CA LYS A 455 28.30 -23.45 7.89
C LYS A 455 28.46 -21.96 8.21
N GLN A 456 27.56 -21.13 7.70
CA GLN A 456 27.52 -19.70 8.02
C GLN A 456 26.79 -19.49 9.35
N ARG A 457 27.35 -18.66 10.23
CA ARG A 457 26.68 -18.27 11.47
C ARG A 457 25.55 -17.30 11.13
N GLN A 458 24.31 -17.69 11.43
CA GLN A 458 23.14 -16.86 11.20
C GLN A 458 22.75 -16.17 12.51
N PHE A 459 22.88 -14.85 12.56
CA PHE A 459 22.41 -14.01 13.67
C PHE A 459 21.11 -13.33 13.27
N VAL A 460 20.15 -13.27 14.20
CA VAL A 460 18.86 -12.61 14.01
C VAL A 460 18.52 -11.78 15.24
N THR A 461 17.87 -10.64 15.02
CA THR A 461 17.50 -9.70 16.08
C THR A 461 16.02 -9.83 16.41
N CYS A 462 15.69 -9.93 17.70
CA CYS A 462 14.30 -9.94 18.16
C CYS A 462 13.70 -8.54 18.11
N ILE A 463 12.58 -8.34 17.40
CA ILE A 463 11.92 -7.01 17.32
C ILE A 463 11.39 -6.49 18.67
N LEU A 464 11.16 -7.38 19.65
CA LEU A 464 10.55 -7.04 20.94
C LEU A 464 11.57 -6.65 22.01
N CYS A 465 12.69 -7.39 22.12
CA CYS A 465 13.73 -7.09 23.11
C CYS A 465 15.02 -6.51 22.50
N GLN A 466 15.12 -6.44 21.17
CA GLN A 466 16.29 -5.95 20.43
C GLN A 466 17.60 -6.72 20.68
N GLU A 467 17.52 -7.89 21.32
CA GLU A 467 18.67 -8.78 21.52
C GLU A 467 18.92 -9.59 20.24
N GLU A 468 20.21 -9.73 19.88
CA GLU A 468 20.67 -10.59 18.80
C GLU A 468 20.95 -12.01 19.30
N GLN A 469 20.47 -13.01 18.57
CA GLN A 469 20.71 -14.43 18.88
C GLN A 469 21.23 -15.17 17.64
N GLU A 470 22.25 -16.01 17.84
CA GLU A 470 22.68 -16.98 16.82
C GLU A 470 21.67 -18.14 16.74
N VAL A 471 21.20 -18.47 15.54
CA VAL A 471 20.27 -19.58 15.32
C VAL A 471 21.02 -20.92 15.39
N LYS A 472 20.80 -21.68 16.47
CA LYS A 472 21.36 -23.03 16.67
C LYS A 472 20.28 -24.02 17.09
N VAL A 473 20.52 -25.30 16.82
CA VAL A 473 19.66 -26.42 17.21
C VAL A 473 19.45 -26.49 18.74
N GLU A 474 20.46 -26.12 19.52
CA GLU A 474 20.42 -26.10 21.00
C GLU A 474 19.96 -24.76 21.58
N SER A 475 19.84 -23.71 20.76
CA SER A 475 19.45 -22.38 21.23
C SER A 475 17.95 -22.28 21.56
N LYS A 476 17.55 -21.19 22.22
CA LYS A 476 16.13 -20.87 22.43
C LYS A 476 15.45 -20.62 21.08
N ALA A 477 14.17 -20.97 20.96
CA ALA A 477 13.48 -20.80 19.69
C ALA A 477 13.30 -19.33 19.32
N MET A 478 13.66 -19.03 18.07
CA MET A 478 13.30 -17.79 17.38
C MET A 478 12.18 -18.10 16.41
N VAL A 479 11.20 -17.20 16.30
CA VAL A 479 9.98 -17.42 15.54
C VAL A 479 9.63 -16.22 14.66
N LEU A 480 8.95 -16.50 13.56
CA LEU A 480 8.48 -15.55 12.55
C LEU A 480 6.96 -15.46 12.64
N ALA A 481 6.39 -14.25 12.71
CA ALA A 481 4.93 -14.11 12.71
C ALA A 481 4.33 -14.58 11.37
N ALA A 482 3.29 -15.41 11.42
CA ALA A 482 2.72 -16.03 10.23
C ALA A 482 1.19 -16.07 10.27
N PHE A 483 0.60 -16.08 9.07
CA PHE A 483 -0.83 -16.20 8.85
C PHE A 483 -1.12 -17.41 7.97
N VAL A 484 -1.75 -18.42 8.57
CA VAL A 484 -2.20 -19.63 7.89
C VAL A 484 -3.66 -19.44 7.49
N GLN A 485 -4.01 -19.75 6.25
CA GLN A 485 -5.39 -19.68 5.77
C GLN A 485 -5.69 -20.76 4.73
N ARG A 486 -6.96 -21.12 4.59
CA ARG A 486 -7.43 -21.98 3.50
C ARG A 486 -7.56 -21.18 2.21
N SER A 487 -7.34 -21.83 1.08
CA SER A 487 -7.31 -21.17 -0.22
C SER A 487 -7.89 -22.04 -1.33
N THR A 488 -8.65 -21.39 -2.21
CA THR A 488 -9.13 -21.93 -3.48
C THR A 488 -8.49 -21.19 -4.68
N VAL A 489 -7.41 -20.42 -4.47
CA VAL A 489 -6.75 -19.64 -5.53
C VAL A 489 -6.29 -20.54 -6.68
N LEU A 490 -5.76 -21.73 -6.38
CA LEU A 490 -5.31 -22.71 -7.38
C LEU A 490 -6.42 -23.65 -7.89
N SER A 491 -7.63 -23.60 -7.31
CA SER A 491 -8.76 -24.45 -7.68
C SER A 491 -9.45 -24.00 -8.97
N LYS A 492 -9.67 -24.94 -9.90
CA LYS A 492 -10.58 -24.72 -11.05
C LYS A 492 -12.01 -25.14 -10.69
N ASN A 493 -12.19 -26.20 -9.90
CA ASN A 493 -13.51 -26.62 -9.42
C ASN A 493 -13.79 -26.18 -7.97
N ARG A 494 -14.39 -25.00 -7.84
CA ARG A 494 -14.73 -24.39 -6.54
C ARG A 494 -15.91 -25.04 -5.83
N SER A 495 -16.65 -25.93 -6.50
CA SER A 495 -17.76 -26.67 -5.87
C SER A 495 -17.29 -27.88 -5.05
N LYS A 496 -16.06 -28.37 -5.29
CA LYS A 496 -15.45 -29.50 -4.58
C LYS A 496 -14.78 -29.03 -3.27
N GLY A 497 -15.60 -28.79 -2.24
CA GLY A 497 -15.13 -28.52 -0.88
C GLY A 497 -14.96 -29.80 -0.04
N ILE A 498 -14.27 -29.68 1.10
CA ILE A 498 -14.24 -30.73 2.13
C ILE A 498 -15.65 -30.83 2.74
N GLN A 499 -16.37 -31.92 2.45
CA GLN A 499 -17.75 -32.12 2.92
C GLN A 499 -17.81 -32.50 4.40
N ASP A 500 -16.93 -33.41 4.84
CA ASP A 500 -16.79 -33.84 6.24
C ASP A 500 -15.33 -33.63 6.69
N PRO A 501 -15.03 -32.52 7.40
CA PRO A 501 -13.71 -32.22 7.95
C PRO A 501 -13.11 -33.32 8.83
N GLU A 502 -13.94 -34.04 9.59
CA GLU A 502 -13.44 -35.02 10.57
C GLU A 502 -12.94 -36.29 9.88
N LYS A 503 -13.57 -36.69 8.77
CA LYS A 503 -13.25 -37.93 8.03
C LYS A 503 -12.37 -37.72 6.81
N HIS A 504 -12.04 -36.47 6.46
CA HIS A 504 -11.20 -36.19 5.31
C HIS A 504 -9.77 -36.71 5.52
N ASP A 505 -9.29 -37.51 4.56
CA ASP A 505 -7.89 -37.96 4.49
C ASP A 505 -7.10 -37.05 3.54
N PRO A 506 -6.17 -36.22 4.05
CA PRO A 506 -5.37 -35.30 3.23
C PRO A 506 -4.12 -35.95 2.63
N LEU A 507 -3.92 -37.27 2.77
CA LEU A 507 -2.71 -37.96 2.33
C LEU A 507 -2.38 -37.75 0.84
N PHE A 508 -3.40 -37.80 -0.02
CA PHE A 508 -3.25 -37.57 -1.46
C PHE A 508 -4.00 -36.30 -1.86
N MET A 509 -3.23 -35.28 -2.28
CA MET A 509 -3.80 -34.06 -2.84
C MET A 509 -4.22 -34.28 -4.29
N HIS A 510 -5.47 -33.96 -4.62
CA HIS A 510 -5.98 -34.06 -5.99
C HIS A 510 -5.41 -32.93 -6.88
N PRO A 511 -5.06 -33.18 -8.16
CA PRO A 511 -4.47 -32.19 -9.08
C PRO A 511 -5.26 -30.89 -9.29
N ASP A 512 -6.57 -30.90 -9.03
CA ASP A 512 -7.40 -29.69 -9.08
C ASP A 512 -7.04 -28.69 -7.96
N LEU A 513 -6.40 -29.12 -6.87
CA LEU A 513 -6.07 -28.30 -5.70
C LEU A 513 -7.30 -27.54 -5.17
N SER A 514 -8.41 -28.27 -5.00
CA SER A 514 -9.73 -27.67 -4.76
C SER A 514 -9.77 -26.81 -3.49
N CYS A 515 -9.06 -27.24 -2.45
CA CYS A 515 -8.82 -26.46 -1.23
C CYS A 515 -7.44 -26.82 -0.66
N GLY A 516 -6.53 -25.85 -0.60
CA GLY A 516 -5.23 -26.02 0.04
C GLY A 516 -5.02 -25.07 1.22
N THR A 517 -3.92 -25.28 1.94
CA THR A 517 -3.52 -24.45 3.08
C THR A 517 -2.35 -23.57 2.65
N HIS A 518 -2.52 -22.26 2.71
CA HIS A 518 -1.48 -21.28 2.39
C HIS A 518 -0.93 -20.65 3.67
N THR A 519 0.38 -20.49 3.75
CA THR A 519 1.04 -19.78 4.86
C THR A 519 1.75 -18.54 4.33
N GLY A 520 1.39 -17.37 4.85
CA GLY A 520 2.11 -16.11 4.62
C GLY A 520 2.83 -15.62 5.88
N SER A 521 3.80 -14.72 5.71
CA SER A 521 4.48 -14.05 6.83
C SER A 521 4.81 -12.59 6.51
N CYS A 522 4.89 -11.76 7.55
CA CYS A 522 5.38 -10.40 7.46
C CYS A 522 6.92 -10.28 7.53
N GLY A 523 7.65 -11.36 7.81
CA GLY A 523 9.12 -11.36 7.87
C GLY A 523 9.72 -10.96 9.22
N HIS A 524 8.93 -10.54 10.21
CA HIS A 524 9.45 -10.06 11.49
C HIS A 524 9.72 -11.19 12.48
N ILE A 525 10.91 -11.13 13.10
CA ILE A 525 11.47 -12.18 13.95
C ILE A 525 11.39 -11.80 15.44
N MET A 526 11.07 -12.78 16.29
CA MET A 526 10.95 -12.61 17.73
C MET A 526 11.39 -13.87 18.49
N HIS A 527 11.88 -13.73 19.71
CA HIS A 527 12.03 -14.90 20.59
C HIS A 527 10.66 -15.52 20.86
N ALA A 528 10.57 -16.85 20.88
CA ALA A 528 9.33 -17.57 21.21
C ALA A 528 8.71 -17.09 22.53
N HIS A 529 9.54 -16.88 23.56
CA HIS A 529 9.09 -16.37 24.86
C HIS A 529 8.63 -14.91 24.83
N CYS A 530 9.26 -14.06 24.02
CA CYS A 530 8.83 -12.68 23.84
C CYS A 530 7.48 -12.62 23.13
N TRP A 531 7.30 -13.45 22.09
CA TRP A 531 6.02 -13.62 21.42
C TRP A 531 4.93 -14.10 22.36
N GLN A 532 5.18 -15.17 23.13
CA GLN A 532 4.20 -15.73 24.06
C GLN A 532 3.70 -14.67 25.05
N ARG A 533 4.63 -13.94 25.69
CA ARG A 533 4.28 -12.84 26.60
C ARG A 533 3.46 -11.74 25.92
N TYR A 534 3.81 -11.38 24.68
CA TYR A 534 3.07 -10.40 23.91
C TYR A 534 1.65 -10.90 23.62
N PHE A 535 1.52 -12.13 23.10
CA PHE A 535 0.25 -12.75 22.75
C PHE A 535 -0.68 -12.87 23.97
N ASP A 536 -0.17 -13.35 25.11
CA ASP A 536 -0.91 -13.42 26.37
C ASP A 536 -1.42 -12.04 26.81
N SER A 537 -0.61 -10.99 26.62
CA SER A 537 -1.00 -9.61 26.93
C SER A 537 -2.10 -9.09 26.02
N VAL A 538 -2.08 -9.44 24.73
CA VAL A 538 -3.11 -9.10 23.75
C VAL A 538 -4.42 -9.80 24.11
N GLN A 539 -4.37 -11.10 24.42
CA GLN A 539 -5.53 -11.87 24.83
C GLN A 539 -6.16 -11.31 26.11
N ALA A 540 -5.36 -10.99 27.13
CA ALA A 540 -5.84 -10.40 28.38
C ALA A 540 -6.40 -8.97 28.20
N LYS A 541 -5.87 -8.20 27.24
CA LYS A 541 -6.41 -6.87 26.91
C LYS A 541 -7.77 -6.99 26.23
N GLU A 542 -7.93 -7.94 25.31
CA GLU A 542 -9.17 -8.11 24.54
C GLU A 542 -10.31 -8.71 25.38
N GLN A 543 -10.03 -9.70 26.23
CA GLN A 543 -11.01 -10.23 27.18
C GLN A 543 -11.60 -9.13 28.08
N ARG A 544 -10.78 -8.16 28.50
CA ARG A 544 -11.24 -6.99 29.29
C ARG A 544 -12.04 -5.99 28.45
N ARG A 545 -11.81 -5.92 27.14
CA ARG A 545 -12.46 -4.99 26.22
C ARG A 545 -13.85 -5.46 25.83
N GLN A 546 -14.03 -6.76 25.54
CA GLN A 546 -15.34 -7.37 25.29
C GLN A 546 -16.34 -7.10 26.42
N GLN A 547 -15.86 -6.98 27.66
CA GLN A 547 -16.69 -6.65 28.84
C GLN A 547 -17.09 -5.17 28.96
N ARG A 548 -16.42 -4.24 28.26
CA ARG A 548 -16.59 -2.78 28.45
C ARG A 548 -17.10 -2.02 27.22
N LEU A 549 -16.80 -2.48 25.99
CA LEU A 549 -17.18 -1.83 24.73
C LEU A 549 -17.49 -2.89 23.66
N ARG A 550 -18.71 -2.93 23.12
CA ARG A 550 -19.14 -3.81 22.00
C ARG A 550 -18.64 -3.32 20.62
N LEU A 551 -17.38 -2.91 20.51
CA LEU A 551 -16.77 -2.60 19.21
C LEU A 551 -16.00 -3.83 18.73
N HIS A 552 -16.37 -4.34 17.55
CA HIS A 552 -15.65 -5.44 16.89
C HIS A 552 -14.19 -5.05 16.64
N THR A 553 -13.26 -5.92 17.06
CA THR A 553 -11.82 -5.81 16.80
C THR A 553 -11.49 -6.24 15.37
N SER A 554 -10.35 -5.74 14.84
CA SER A 554 -9.86 -6.06 13.48
C SER A 554 -9.40 -7.51 13.33
N TYR A 555 -9.23 -8.23 14.44
CA TYR A 555 -8.73 -9.60 14.51
C TYR A 555 -9.50 -10.41 15.57
N ASP A 556 -9.52 -11.73 15.41
CA ASP A 556 -10.26 -12.65 16.26
C ASP A 556 -9.33 -13.48 17.17
N VAL A 557 -9.32 -13.12 18.45
CA VAL A 557 -8.49 -13.76 19.48
C VAL A 557 -8.91 -15.20 19.77
N GLU A 558 -10.19 -15.56 19.60
CA GLU A 558 -10.65 -16.95 19.79
C GLU A 558 -10.10 -17.87 18.70
N ASN A 559 -9.91 -17.33 17.51
CA ASN A 559 -9.25 -18.00 16.41
C ASN A 559 -7.72 -17.97 16.48
N GLY A 560 -7.15 -17.36 17.53
CA GLY A 560 -5.70 -17.25 17.73
C GLY A 560 -5.06 -16.13 16.92
N GLU A 561 -5.86 -15.20 16.38
CA GLU A 561 -5.34 -14.09 15.59
C GLU A 561 -4.80 -12.96 16.46
N PHE A 562 -3.75 -12.31 15.98
CA PHE A 562 -3.08 -11.17 16.58
C PHE A 562 -2.42 -10.32 15.51
N LEU A 563 -2.08 -9.08 15.85
CA LEU A 563 -1.34 -8.19 14.96
C LEU A 563 0.15 -8.26 15.26
N CYS A 564 0.99 -8.22 14.22
CA CYS A 564 2.43 -8.12 14.42
C CYS A 564 2.76 -6.81 15.18
N PRO A 565 3.57 -6.85 16.26
CA PRO A 565 3.90 -5.66 17.06
C PRO A 565 4.57 -4.51 16.30
N LEU A 566 5.20 -4.79 15.15
CA LEU A 566 5.99 -3.80 14.39
C LEU A 566 5.27 -3.28 13.15
N CYS A 567 4.61 -4.15 12.38
CA CYS A 567 3.96 -3.80 11.12
C CYS A 567 2.44 -3.89 11.13
N GLU A 568 1.85 -4.31 12.25
CA GLU A 568 0.40 -4.47 12.42
C GLU A 568 -0.25 -5.44 11.42
N CYS A 569 0.54 -6.26 10.70
CA CYS A 569 -0.01 -7.29 9.82
C CYS A 569 -0.71 -8.40 10.64
N LEU A 570 -1.87 -8.83 10.15
CA LEU A 570 -2.66 -9.91 10.75
C LEU A 570 -1.88 -11.24 10.70
N SER A 571 -1.78 -11.91 11.84
CA SER A 571 -1.10 -13.20 12.04
C SER A 571 -1.97 -14.10 12.92
N ASN A 572 -1.83 -15.42 12.81
CA ASN A 572 -2.57 -16.37 13.65
C ASN A 572 -1.70 -17.52 14.20
N THR A 573 -0.40 -17.50 13.90
CA THR A 573 0.58 -18.44 14.43
C THR A 573 2.00 -17.90 14.22
N VAL A 574 3.01 -18.68 14.58
CA VAL A 574 4.42 -18.33 14.42
C VAL A 574 5.24 -19.53 13.89
N ILE A 575 6.14 -19.30 12.92
CA ILE A 575 6.99 -20.33 12.32
C ILE A 575 8.36 -20.32 13.02
N PRO A 576 8.87 -21.44 13.55
CA PRO A 576 10.22 -21.47 14.11
C PRO A 576 11.31 -21.36 13.04
N LEU A 577 12.34 -20.57 13.33
CA LEU A 577 13.53 -20.42 12.49
C LEU A 577 14.49 -21.58 12.73
N LEU A 578 14.82 -22.30 11.66
CA LEU A 578 15.69 -23.48 11.70
C LEU A 578 16.83 -23.35 10.69
N LEU A 579 17.96 -23.98 11.02
CA LEU A 579 19.04 -24.24 10.06
C LEU A 579 18.59 -25.34 9.07
N PRO A 580 19.22 -25.47 7.88
CA PRO A 580 18.90 -26.54 6.92
C PRO A 580 18.91 -27.92 7.59
N PRO A 581 17.74 -28.59 7.76
CA PRO A 581 17.64 -29.79 8.59
C PRO A 581 18.48 -30.96 8.05
N ARG A 582 18.63 -31.04 6.72
CA ARG A 582 19.39 -32.12 6.07
C ARG A 582 20.85 -32.18 6.54
N ASN A 583 21.47 -31.04 6.83
CA ASN A 583 22.85 -30.99 7.35
C ASN A 583 22.99 -31.55 8.78
N ILE A 584 21.90 -31.64 9.53
CA ILE A 584 21.89 -32.22 10.89
C ILE A 584 21.86 -33.75 10.82
N PHE A 585 21.13 -34.30 9.84
CA PHE A 585 20.91 -35.74 9.71
C PHE A 585 21.94 -36.46 8.82
N ASN A 586 22.69 -35.73 7.98
CA ASN A 586 23.63 -36.30 7.00
C ASN A 586 25.03 -36.66 7.56
N ASN A 587 25.24 -36.68 8.89
CA ASN A 587 26.54 -36.95 9.52
C ASN A 587 26.89 -38.46 9.66
N ARG A 588 26.27 -39.35 8.89
CA ARG A 588 26.55 -40.80 8.93
C ARG A 588 27.40 -41.20 7.71
N LEU A 589 28.29 -42.18 7.91
CA LEU A 589 29.33 -42.65 6.98
C LEU A 589 28.84 -42.72 5.51
N ASN A 590 29.32 -41.83 4.64
CA ASN A 590 29.10 -41.90 3.20
C ASN A 590 30.09 -42.90 2.59
N PHE A 591 29.61 -44.04 2.09
CA PHE A 591 30.40 -44.95 1.27
C PHE A 591 30.40 -44.48 -0.20
N SER A 592 31.46 -44.78 -0.96
CA SER A 592 31.61 -44.32 -2.36
C SER A 592 30.57 -44.92 -3.31
N ASP A 593 30.05 -46.10 -3.00
CA ASP A 593 29.22 -46.88 -3.92
C ASP A 593 27.74 -46.69 -3.54
N GLN A 594 27.14 -45.62 -4.07
CA GLN A 594 25.70 -45.34 -3.89
C GLN A 594 24.86 -46.24 -4.82
N PRO A 595 23.73 -46.80 -4.36
CA PRO A 595 22.91 -47.70 -5.17
C PRO A 595 22.25 -46.97 -6.35
N ASN A 596 22.10 -47.65 -7.48
CA ASN A 596 21.27 -47.18 -8.58
C ASN A 596 19.78 -47.24 -8.21
N LEU A 597 18.90 -46.60 -9.00
CA LEU A 597 17.47 -46.49 -8.72
C LEU A 597 16.80 -47.86 -8.52
N THR A 598 17.14 -48.85 -9.36
CA THR A 598 16.56 -50.19 -9.29
C THR A 598 16.93 -50.91 -7.98
N GLN A 599 18.20 -50.84 -7.57
CA GLN A 599 18.66 -51.42 -6.31
C GLN A 599 18.05 -50.70 -5.12
N TRP A 600 17.97 -49.37 -5.17
CA TRP A 600 17.36 -48.56 -4.11
C TRP A 600 15.87 -48.87 -3.91
N ILE A 601 15.08 -48.92 -4.99
CA ILE A 601 13.65 -49.29 -4.91
C ILE A 601 13.48 -50.67 -4.27
N ARG A 602 14.32 -51.65 -4.63
CA ARG A 602 14.28 -53.00 -4.06
C ARG A 602 14.56 -52.97 -2.55
N THR A 603 15.60 -52.26 -2.12
CA THR A 603 15.96 -52.12 -0.69
C THR A 603 14.82 -51.47 0.09
N ILE A 604 14.29 -50.34 -0.38
CA ILE A 604 13.18 -49.64 0.30
C ILE A 604 11.93 -50.51 0.34
N SER A 605 11.59 -51.22 -0.74
CA SER A 605 10.42 -52.12 -0.76
C SER A 605 10.57 -53.26 0.26
N GLN A 606 11.78 -53.81 0.43
CA GLN A 606 12.05 -54.82 1.46
C GLN A 606 11.93 -54.24 2.89
N GLN A 607 12.41 -53.01 3.11
CA GLN A 607 12.27 -52.32 4.40
C GLN A 607 10.79 -52.04 4.74
N ILE A 608 10.00 -51.58 3.76
CA ILE A 608 8.56 -51.36 3.91
C ILE A 608 7.84 -52.67 4.26
N ASN A 609 8.13 -53.75 3.53
CA ASN A 609 7.56 -55.08 3.81
C ASN A 609 7.90 -55.57 5.23
N ALA A 610 9.14 -55.40 5.68
CA ALA A 610 9.55 -55.74 7.04
C ALA A 610 8.75 -54.94 8.10
N LEU A 611 8.62 -53.63 7.92
CA LEU A 611 7.84 -52.77 8.83
C LEU A 611 6.35 -53.14 8.87
N GLN A 612 5.76 -53.51 7.73
CA GLN A 612 4.37 -53.93 7.67
C GLN A 612 4.12 -55.24 8.42
N ILE A 613 5.03 -56.21 8.30
CA ILE A 613 4.91 -57.50 9.00
C ILE A 613 4.99 -57.27 10.52
N LEU A 614 5.96 -56.48 10.98
CA LEU A 614 6.13 -56.17 12.40
C LEU A 614 4.89 -55.47 12.98
N ARG A 615 4.29 -54.51 12.27
CA ARG A 615 3.07 -53.83 12.72
C ARG A 615 1.84 -54.72 12.75
N LYS A 616 1.71 -55.67 11.83
CA LYS A 616 0.61 -56.64 11.82
C LYS A 616 0.66 -57.52 13.06
N GLU A 617 1.85 -57.90 13.54
CA GLU A 617 2.02 -58.68 14.77
C GLU A 617 1.73 -57.88 16.05
N GLU A 618 2.10 -56.60 16.12
CA GLU A 618 1.76 -55.72 17.25
C GLU A 618 0.25 -55.45 17.40
N SER A 619 -0.51 -55.52 16.30
CA SER A 619 -1.96 -55.26 16.29
C SER A 619 -2.85 -56.42 16.75
N ILE A 620 -2.30 -57.61 17.01
CA ILE A 620 -3.05 -58.79 17.49
C ILE A 620 -2.99 -58.84 19.03
N PRO A 621 -4.11 -58.64 19.76
CA PRO A 621 -4.09 -58.73 21.22
C PRO A 621 -3.95 -60.18 21.66
N ASN A 622 -3.05 -60.43 22.62
CA ASN A 622 -2.81 -61.69 23.32
C ASN A 622 -4.05 -62.58 23.55
N ILE A 623 -4.19 -63.65 22.75
CA ILE A 623 -4.86 -64.90 23.17
C ILE A 623 -4.04 -66.10 22.68
N ALA A 624 -3.53 -66.86 23.66
CA ALA A 624 -3.04 -68.25 23.59
C ALA A 624 -1.76 -68.57 22.79
N SER A 625 -0.68 -68.74 23.56
CA SER A 625 0.27 -69.85 23.54
C SER A 625 0.47 -70.71 22.27
N SER A 626 1.76 -70.90 21.94
CA SER A 626 2.33 -72.20 21.51
C SER A 626 2.22 -72.64 20.04
N LYS A 627 1.68 -71.85 19.09
CA LYS A 627 1.80 -72.20 17.66
C LYS A 627 1.87 -70.98 16.75
N ASN A 628 3.04 -70.34 16.65
CA ASN A 628 3.44 -69.53 15.47
C ASN A 628 4.95 -69.19 15.42
N SER A 629 5.84 -69.98 16.03
CA SER A 629 7.29 -69.75 15.88
C SER A 629 7.84 -70.06 14.48
N LYS A 630 7.00 -70.48 13.51
CA LYS A 630 7.43 -70.76 12.13
C LYS A 630 7.54 -69.51 11.24
N ASN A 631 6.99 -68.36 11.65
CA ASN A 631 7.11 -67.11 10.88
C ASN A 631 8.34 -66.27 11.29
N MET A 632 8.80 -66.37 12.55
CA MET A 632 10.00 -65.67 13.02
C MET A 632 11.29 -66.16 12.35
N ASP A 633 11.36 -67.45 11.96
CA ASP A 633 12.52 -68.03 11.26
C ASP A 633 12.60 -67.62 9.76
N LYS A 634 11.63 -66.87 9.22
CA LYS A 634 11.59 -66.45 7.81
C LYS A 634 11.63 -64.93 7.57
N LEU A 635 11.65 -64.10 8.62
CA LEU A 635 11.78 -62.65 8.45
C LEU A 635 13.25 -62.30 8.20
N GLN A 636 13.70 -62.36 6.94
CA GLN A 636 15.00 -61.81 6.54
C GLN A 636 14.93 -60.29 6.56
N LEU A 637 15.42 -59.67 7.64
CA LEU A 637 15.60 -58.22 7.69
C LEU A 637 16.65 -57.81 6.66
N PRO A 638 16.43 -56.71 5.91
CA PRO A 638 17.43 -56.16 4.99
C PRO A 638 18.74 -55.86 5.73
N GLU A 639 19.87 -56.09 5.06
CA GLU A 639 21.19 -55.85 5.65
C GLU A 639 21.34 -54.38 6.07
N GLY A 640 21.67 -54.15 7.35
CA GLY A 640 21.80 -52.81 7.92
C GLY A 640 20.50 -52.15 8.40
N PHE A 641 19.32 -52.73 8.16
CA PHE A 641 18.05 -52.17 8.64
C PHE A 641 17.75 -52.54 10.11
N ARG A 642 17.42 -51.55 10.94
CA ARG A 642 17.18 -51.69 12.38
C ARG A 642 15.83 -51.07 12.79
N PRO A 643 14.72 -51.82 12.69
CA PRO A 643 13.37 -51.30 12.95
C PRO A 643 13.12 -50.87 14.41
N ASP A 644 13.88 -51.41 15.38
CA ASP A 644 13.76 -51.05 16.80
C ASP A 644 14.49 -49.75 17.18
N PHE A 645 15.22 -49.13 16.24
CA PHE A 645 15.98 -47.92 16.51
C PHE A 645 15.06 -46.69 16.54
N HIS A 646 15.07 -45.98 17.67
CA HIS A 646 14.39 -44.69 17.82
C HIS A 646 15.41 -43.54 17.94
N PRO A 647 15.40 -42.57 17.00
CA PRO A 647 16.32 -41.44 17.06
C PRO A 647 15.96 -40.49 18.21
N LYS A 648 16.97 -39.93 18.89
CA LYS A 648 16.77 -38.79 19.80
C LYS A 648 16.51 -37.53 18.97
N ASN A 649 15.50 -36.75 19.35
CA ASN A 649 15.22 -35.47 18.71
C ASN A 649 16.39 -34.50 18.95
N PRO A 650 16.99 -33.91 17.88
CA PRO A 650 18.18 -33.07 18.01
C PRO A 650 17.88 -31.67 18.58
N TYR A 651 16.64 -31.18 18.50
CA TYR A 651 16.27 -29.81 18.82
C TYR A 651 16.11 -29.56 20.34
N SER A 652 16.28 -28.30 20.77
CA SER A 652 15.95 -27.86 22.13
C SER A 652 14.45 -27.96 22.41
N ASP A 653 14.06 -28.05 23.68
CA ASP A 653 12.63 -28.21 24.05
C ASP A 653 11.77 -27.02 23.62
N SER A 654 12.33 -25.79 23.67
CA SER A 654 11.67 -24.59 23.17
C SER A 654 11.40 -24.65 21.65
N ILE A 655 12.29 -25.25 20.87
CA ILE A 655 12.07 -25.44 19.43
C ILE A 655 11.01 -26.52 19.18
N LYS A 656 11.03 -27.62 19.95
CA LYS A 656 10.00 -28.68 19.84
C LYS A 656 8.60 -28.14 20.11
N GLU A 657 8.44 -27.32 21.15
CA GLU A 657 7.17 -26.69 21.49
C GLU A 657 6.65 -25.82 20.32
N MET A 658 7.53 -25.05 19.68
CA MET A 658 7.15 -24.22 18.53
C MET A 658 6.88 -25.04 17.26
N LEU A 659 7.57 -26.18 17.08
CA LEU A 659 7.26 -27.13 16.01
C LEU A 659 5.84 -27.68 16.17
N THR A 660 5.47 -28.09 17.38
CA THR A 660 4.12 -28.59 17.69
C THR A 660 3.08 -27.48 17.54
N THR A 661 3.35 -26.29 18.10
CA THR A 661 2.43 -25.14 18.04
C THR A 661 2.05 -24.77 16.60
N PHE A 662 3.04 -24.63 15.71
CA PHE A 662 2.77 -24.30 14.31
C PHE A 662 2.08 -25.46 13.58
N GLY A 663 2.49 -26.71 13.83
CA GLY A 663 1.86 -27.89 13.24
C GLY A 663 0.37 -28.00 13.59
N THR A 664 0.04 -27.85 14.87
CA THR A 664 -1.34 -27.85 15.37
C THR A 664 -2.16 -26.70 14.79
N ALA A 665 -1.57 -25.52 14.60
CA ALA A 665 -2.25 -24.39 13.95
C ALA A 665 -2.57 -24.67 12.48
N VAL A 666 -1.62 -25.24 11.72
CA VAL A 666 -1.82 -25.61 10.32
C VAL A 666 -2.90 -26.69 10.18
N TYR A 667 -2.92 -27.66 11.09
CA TYR A 667 -3.96 -28.70 11.16
C TYR A 667 -5.34 -28.10 11.47
N LYS A 668 -5.45 -27.28 12.53
CA LYS A 668 -6.70 -26.60 12.95
C LYS A 668 -7.28 -25.79 11.79
N VAL A 669 -6.48 -24.92 11.18
CA VAL A 669 -6.94 -24.01 10.11
C VAL A 669 -7.22 -24.76 8.82
N GLY A 670 -6.33 -25.67 8.41
CA GLY A 670 -6.43 -26.37 7.13
C GLY A 670 -7.64 -27.30 7.05
N LEU A 671 -7.94 -28.04 8.13
CA LEU A 671 -9.10 -28.93 8.18
C LEU A 671 -10.36 -28.26 8.75
N LYS A 672 -10.26 -27.12 9.46
CA LYS A 672 -11.36 -26.53 10.26
C LYS A 672 -11.89 -27.49 11.33
N VAL A 673 -10.98 -28.04 12.12
CA VAL A 673 -11.28 -28.95 13.24
C VAL A 673 -10.65 -28.41 14.52
N HIS A 674 -11.07 -28.95 15.67
CA HIS A 674 -10.44 -28.60 16.95
C HIS A 674 -8.96 -29.00 16.96
N PRO A 675 -8.09 -28.19 17.61
CA PRO A 675 -6.66 -28.49 17.69
C PRO A 675 -6.42 -29.84 18.38
N ASN A 676 -5.62 -30.70 17.74
CA ASN A 676 -5.17 -31.98 18.29
C ASN A 676 -3.75 -32.26 17.80
N GLU A 677 -2.79 -32.26 18.72
CA GLU A 677 -1.35 -32.39 18.41
C GLU A 677 -0.97 -33.82 18.03
N GLU A 678 -1.71 -34.81 18.56
CA GLU A 678 -1.46 -36.25 18.38
C GLU A 678 -2.20 -36.84 17.15
N ASP A 679 -2.96 -36.02 16.41
CA ASP A 679 -3.69 -36.50 15.24
C ASP A 679 -2.71 -36.92 14.13
N PRO A 680 -2.88 -38.11 13.52
CA PRO A 680 -1.95 -38.60 12.51
C PRO A 680 -1.90 -37.73 11.25
N ARG A 681 -2.86 -36.83 11.04
CA ARG A 681 -2.90 -35.92 9.89
C ARG A 681 -2.08 -34.65 10.07
N VAL A 682 -1.60 -34.33 11.28
CA VAL A 682 -0.83 -33.09 11.52
C VAL A 682 0.38 -32.98 10.58
N PRO A 683 1.26 -34.00 10.43
CA PRO A 683 2.38 -33.93 9.49
C PRO A 683 1.95 -33.73 8.03
N LEU A 684 0.85 -34.36 7.62
CA LEU A 684 0.31 -34.24 6.26
C LEU A 684 -0.11 -32.80 5.96
N MET A 685 -0.78 -32.15 6.92
CA MET A 685 -1.19 -30.76 6.78
C MET A 685 0.01 -29.81 6.73
N CYS A 686 1.07 -30.07 7.50
CA CYS A 686 2.33 -29.33 7.43
C CYS A 686 3.00 -29.45 6.05
N TRP A 687 3.10 -30.66 5.51
CA TRP A 687 3.69 -30.90 4.18
C TRP A 687 2.84 -30.29 3.07
N GLY A 688 1.52 -30.43 3.15
CA GLY A 688 0.58 -29.83 2.19
C GLY A 688 0.63 -28.30 2.22
N SER A 689 0.77 -27.69 3.39
CA SER A 689 0.94 -26.23 3.52
C SER A 689 2.20 -25.73 2.82
N CYS A 690 3.32 -26.44 3.00
CA CYS A 690 4.58 -26.15 2.31
C CYS A 690 4.43 -26.29 0.79
N ALA A 691 3.88 -27.41 0.32
CA ALA A 691 3.72 -27.68 -1.11
C ALA A 691 2.79 -26.65 -1.79
N TYR A 692 1.63 -26.37 -1.18
CA TYR A 692 0.66 -25.42 -1.73
C TYR A 692 1.21 -24.00 -1.79
N THR A 693 1.94 -23.56 -0.75
CA THR A 693 2.53 -22.21 -0.68
C THR A 693 3.64 -22.03 -1.74
N ILE A 694 4.45 -23.07 -1.98
CA ILE A 694 5.47 -23.02 -3.05
C ILE A 694 4.79 -22.96 -4.43
N GLN A 695 3.77 -23.79 -4.67
CA GLN A 695 3.03 -23.78 -5.94
C GLN A 695 2.34 -22.43 -6.20
N SER A 696 1.74 -21.81 -5.17
CA SER A 696 1.10 -20.50 -5.35
C SER A 696 2.12 -19.42 -5.68
N ILE A 697 3.30 -19.43 -5.05
CA ILE A 697 4.35 -18.44 -5.32
C ILE A 697 4.98 -18.63 -6.70
N GLU A 698 5.32 -19.87 -7.10
CA GLU A 698 5.79 -20.16 -8.45
C GLU A 698 4.79 -19.63 -9.49
N ARG A 699 3.50 -19.82 -9.21
CA ARG A 699 2.45 -19.39 -10.13
C ARG A 699 2.36 -17.88 -10.27
N ILE A 700 2.47 -17.14 -9.17
CA ILE A 700 2.52 -15.67 -9.18
C ILE A 700 3.74 -15.19 -9.98
N LEU A 701 4.91 -15.80 -9.77
CA LEU A 701 6.13 -15.43 -10.49
C LEU A 701 6.00 -15.68 -11.99
N SER A 702 5.46 -16.84 -12.36
CA SER A 702 5.20 -17.19 -13.77
C SER A 702 4.15 -16.28 -14.42
N ASP A 703 3.11 -15.84 -13.70
CA ASP A 703 2.09 -14.89 -14.23
C ASP A 703 2.62 -13.46 -14.40
N GLU A 704 3.67 -13.09 -13.66
CA GLU A 704 4.32 -11.77 -13.73
C GLU A 704 5.57 -11.75 -14.62
N ASP A 705 5.90 -12.85 -15.28
CA ASP A 705 7.14 -13.05 -16.05
C ASP A 705 8.40 -12.73 -15.23
N LYS A 706 8.35 -12.99 -13.90
CA LYS A 706 9.47 -12.79 -12.98
C LYS A 706 10.33 -14.05 -12.90
N PRO A 707 11.67 -13.91 -12.78
CA PRO A 707 12.56 -15.05 -12.58
C PRO A 707 12.30 -15.71 -11.21
N LEU A 708 12.49 -17.03 -11.15
CA LEU A 708 12.18 -17.87 -9.99
C LEU A 708 12.93 -17.44 -8.72
N PHE A 709 14.22 -17.11 -8.87
CA PHE A 709 15.11 -16.65 -7.80
C PHE A 709 15.51 -15.18 -7.99
N GLY A 710 14.63 -14.38 -8.60
CA GLY A 710 14.81 -12.93 -8.67
C GLY A 710 14.75 -12.26 -7.28
N PRO A 711 14.81 -10.93 -7.20
CA PRO A 711 14.63 -10.20 -5.95
C PRO A 711 13.17 -10.37 -5.45
N LEU A 712 12.93 -11.47 -4.73
CA LEU A 712 11.70 -11.70 -4.00
C LEU A 712 11.64 -10.67 -2.85
N PRO A 713 10.45 -10.14 -2.51
CA PRO A 713 10.26 -9.42 -1.26
C PRO A 713 10.81 -10.24 -0.10
N CYS A 714 11.65 -9.65 0.76
CA CYS A 714 12.32 -10.36 1.86
C CYS A 714 11.35 -11.20 2.71
N ARG A 715 10.14 -10.67 2.96
CA ARG A 715 9.07 -11.38 3.66
C ARG A 715 8.66 -12.73 3.05
N LEU A 716 8.64 -12.83 1.71
CA LEU A 716 8.28 -14.06 1.01
C LEU A 716 9.42 -15.08 1.07
N ASP A 717 10.65 -14.62 0.89
CA ASP A 717 11.85 -15.45 0.97
C ASP A 717 12.05 -16.04 2.38
N ASP A 718 11.91 -15.21 3.43
CA ASP A 718 11.98 -15.66 4.82
C ASP A 718 10.84 -16.62 5.19
N CYS A 719 9.64 -16.39 4.65
CA CYS A 719 8.49 -17.29 4.82
C CYS A 719 8.77 -18.66 4.22
N LEU A 720 9.19 -18.73 2.95
CA LEU A 720 9.47 -19.99 2.25
C LEU A 720 10.63 -20.75 2.90
N ARG A 721 11.70 -20.04 3.27
CA ARG A 721 12.84 -20.61 3.98
C ARG A 721 12.43 -21.23 5.30
N SER A 722 11.68 -20.50 6.12
CA SER A 722 11.26 -20.96 7.45
C SER A 722 10.26 -22.10 7.35
N LEU A 723 9.26 -21.99 6.46
CA LEU A 723 8.22 -23.00 6.25
C LEU A 723 8.78 -24.33 5.73
N THR A 724 9.68 -24.29 4.75
CA THR A 724 10.28 -25.50 4.18
C THR A 724 11.13 -26.25 5.21
N ARG A 725 11.93 -25.52 5.98
CA ARG A 725 12.77 -26.11 7.03
C ARG A 725 11.95 -26.60 8.21
N PHE A 726 10.90 -25.87 8.59
CA PHE A 726 9.90 -26.32 9.57
C PHE A 726 9.28 -27.66 9.14
N ALA A 727 8.75 -27.74 7.92
CA ALA A 727 8.07 -28.93 7.41
C ALA A 727 9.01 -30.16 7.40
N ALA A 728 10.29 -29.94 7.11
CA ALA A 728 11.32 -30.96 7.14
C ALA A 728 11.77 -31.38 8.54
N ALA A 729 11.60 -30.54 9.56
CA ALA A 729 11.92 -30.86 10.94
C ALA A 729 10.73 -31.49 11.70
N HIS A 730 9.50 -31.27 11.24
CA HIS A 730 8.28 -31.65 11.95
C HIS A 730 8.13 -33.15 12.22
N TRP A 731 8.70 -34.03 11.38
CA TRP A 731 8.65 -35.48 11.65
C TRP A 731 9.33 -35.88 12.97
N THR A 732 10.22 -35.03 13.51
CA THR A 732 10.94 -35.29 14.78
C THR A 732 10.08 -35.11 16.03
N VAL A 733 8.94 -34.41 15.91
CA VAL A 733 7.95 -34.24 17.00
C VAL A 733 6.70 -35.07 16.80
N ALA A 734 6.51 -35.66 15.61
CA ALA A 734 5.41 -36.58 15.32
C ALA A 734 5.76 -38.03 15.69
N LEU A 735 4.74 -38.87 15.86
CA LEU A 735 4.94 -40.29 16.13
C LEU A 735 5.62 -40.98 14.92
N LEU A 736 6.78 -41.61 15.16
CA LEU A 736 7.61 -42.21 14.12
C LEU A 736 6.83 -43.21 13.25
N SER A 737 6.01 -44.05 13.89
CA SER A 737 5.20 -45.06 13.20
C SER A 737 4.15 -44.45 12.26
N VAL A 738 3.59 -43.29 12.61
CA VAL A 738 2.64 -42.55 11.77
C VAL A 738 3.33 -42.03 10.52
N VAL A 739 4.46 -41.33 10.67
CA VAL A 739 5.21 -40.75 9.53
C VAL A 739 5.69 -41.85 8.58
N GLN A 740 6.22 -42.95 9.11
CA GLN A 740 6.59 -44.12 8.33
C GLN A 740 5.38 -44.74 7.61
N GLY A 741 4.22 -44.82 8.28
CA GLY A 741 2.98 -45.32 7.67
C GLY A 741 2.52 -44.48 6.49
N HIS A 742 2.65 -43.15 6.60
CA HIS A 742 2.39 -42.23 5.50
C HIS A 742 3.39 -42.43 4.36
N PHE A 743 4.69 -42.53 4.65
CA PHE A 743 5.72 -42.81 3.63
C PHE A 743 5.40 -44.10 2.86
N CYS A 744 5.06 -45.19 3.55
CA CYS A 744 4.73 -46.47 2.90
C CYS A 744 3.56 -46.32 1.92
N LYS A 745 2.47 -45.65 2.33
CA LYS A 745 1.29 -45.43 1.48
C LYS A 745 1.61 -44.52 0.28
N LEU A 746 2.35 -43.43 0.50
CA LEU A 746 2.77 -42.53 -0.57
C LEU A 746 3.68 -43.26 -1.57
N PHE A 747 4.62 -44.07 -1.09
CA PHE A 747 5.55 -44.82 -1.94
C PHE A 747 4.84 -45.90 -2.75
N ALA A 748 3.89 -46.61 -2.13
CA ALA A 748 3.06 -47.62 -2.79
C ALA A 748 2.17 -47.07 -3.93
N SER A 749 1.91 -45.75 -3.94
CA SER A 749 1.20 -45.12 -5.07
C SER A 749 2.04 -45.04 -6.35
N LEU A 750 3.38 -45.11 -6.22
CA LEU A 750 4.32 -45.07 -7.33
C LEU A 750 4.88 -46.45 -7.65
N VAL A 751 5.21 -47.25 -6.64
CA VAL A 751 5.80 -48.58 -6.79
C VAL A 751 4.75 -49.64 -6.41
N PRO A 752 4.48 -50.64 -7.26
CA PRO A 752 3.46 -51.66 -7.00
C PRO A 752 3.71 -52.41 -5.69
N ASP A 753 2.70 -52.48 -4.83
CA ASP A 753 2.71 -53.24 -3.58
C ASP A 753 1.33 -53.89 -3.38
N ASP A 754 1.28 -55.22 -3.23
CA ASP A 754 0.04 -56.00 -3.06
C ASP A 754 -0.67 -55.73 -1.72
N SER A 755 -0.02 -55.02 -0.79
CA SER A 755 -0.53 -54.80 0.57
C SER A 755 -1.59 -53.69 0.69
N TYR A 756 -1.74 -52.82 -0.32
CA TYR A 756 -2.67 -51.69 -0.30
C TYR A 756 -3.70 -51.76 -1.44
N GLY A 757 -4.95 -52.10 -1.13
CA GLY A 757 -6.00 -52.38 -2.12
C GLY A 757 -6.75 -51.16 -2.71
N ASP A 758 -6.66 -49.97 -2.12
CA ASP A 758 -7.47 -48.78 -2.47
C ASP A 758 -6.62 -47.49 -2.54
N LEU A 759 -5.59 -47.45 -3.39
CA LEU A 759 -4.79 -46.24 -3.62
C LEU A 759 -5.28 -45.46 -4.85
N PRO A 760 -5.23 -44.10 -4.84
CA PRO A 760 -5.60 -43.30 -5.99
C PRO A 760 -4.65 -43.54 -7.16
N CYS A 761 -5.16 -43.42 -8.39
CA CYS A 761 -4.33 -43.56 -9.57
C CYS A 761 -3.47 -42.31 -9.80
N ILE A 762 -2.41 -42.43 -10.62
CA ILE A 762 -1.50 -41.31 -10.90
C ILE A 762 -2.19 -40.07 -11.51
N LEU A 763 -3.38 -40.21 -12.10
CA LEU A 763 -4.16 -39.08 -12.63
C LEU A 763 -4.88 -38.28 -11.54
N ASP A 764 -5.04 -38.86 -10.35
CA ASP A 764 -5.76 -38.29 -9.19
C ASP A 764 -4.80 -37.75 -8.12
N ILE A 765 -3.49 -37.71 -8.39
CA ILE A 765 -2.45 -37.25 -7.45
C ILE A 765 -1.69 -36.05 -8.02
N ASP A 766 -1.58 -34.98 -7.22
CA ASP A 766 -0.67 -33.87 -7.49
C ASP A 766 0.78 -34.29 -7.20
N MET A 767 1.58 -34.40 -8.26
CA MET A 767 2.94 -34.95 -8.18
C MET A 767 3.88 -34.11 -7.32
N PHE A 768 3.66 -32.80 -7.19
CA PHE A 768 4.51 -31.97 -6.33
C PHE A 768 4.18 -32.16 -4.85
N HIS A 769 2.90 -32.25 -4.47
CA HIS A 769 2.52 -32.63 -3.10
C HIS A 769 3.06 -34.02 -2.74
N LEU A 770 2.98 -34.98 -3.67
CA LEU A 770 3.55 -36.31 -3.51
C LEU A 770 5.07 -36.27 -3.30
N LEU A 771 5.80 -35.48 -4.10
CA LEU A 771 7.24 -35.28 -3.94
C LEU A 771 7.58 -34.74 -2.55
N VAL A 772 6.92 -33.65 -2.13
CA VAL A 772 7.16 -33.03 -0.82
C VAL A 772 6.85 -34.02 0.29
N GLY A 773 5.71 -34.72 0.24
CA GLY A 773 5.35 -35.73 1.24
C GLY A 773 6.39 -36.86 1.34
N LEU A 774 6.80 -37.44 0.21
CA LEU A 774 7.80 -38.51 0.18
C LEU A 774 9.16 -38.05 0.72
N VAL A 775 9.68 -36.93 0.22
CA VAL A 775 11.00 -36.41 0.64
C VAL A 775 10.99 -36.06 2.13
N LEU A 776 9.92 -35.44 2.65
CA LEU A 776 9.84 -35.03 4.05
C LEU A 776 9.56 -36.20 5.01
N ALA A 777 8.89 -37.26 4.55
CA ALA A 777 8.66 -38.47 5.35
C ALA A 777 9.84 -39.46 5.30
N PHE A 778 10.63 -39.47 4.21
CA PHE A 778 11.75 -40.39 4.02
C PHE A 778 12.76 -40.45 5.19
N PRO A 779 13.20 -39.34 5.82
CA PRO A 779 14.11 -39.43 6.96
C PRO A 779 13.59 -40.26 8.15
N ALA A 780 12.27 -40.42 8.31
CA ALA A 780 11.69 -41.29 9.33
C ALA A 780 11.86 -42.80 9.02
N LEU A 781 12.02 -43.16 7.74
CA LEU A 781 12.42 -44.51 7.35
C LEU A 781 13.94 -44.65 7.42
N HIS A 782 14.68 -43.69 6.84
CA HIS A 782 16.14 -43.73 6.78
C HIS A 782 16.81 -43.71 8.16
N CYS A 783 16.23 -43.10 9.19
CA CYS A 783 16.87 -43.08 10.51
C CYS A 783 17.14 -44.48 11.08
N GLN A 784 16.44 -45.50 10.59
CA GLN A 784 16.57 -46.92 10.91
C GLN A 784 17.46 -47.70 9.93
N ASP A 785 17.94 -47.06 8.86
CA ASP A 785 18.82 -47.65 7.86
C ASP A 785 20.30 -47.35 8.18
N PHE A 786 21.10 -48.41 8.31
CA PHE A 786 22.55 -48.37 8.54
C PHE A 786 23.33 -49.05 7.40
N SER A 787 22.70 -49.30 6.25
CA SER A 787 23.33 -49.89 5.06
C SER A 787 24.35 -48.97 4.37
N GLY A 788 24.40 -47.68 4.72
CA GLY A 788 25.34 -46.71 4.16
C GLY A 788 24.81 -45.90 2.98
N ILE A 789 23.53 -46.04 2.64
CA ILE A 789 22.83 -45.19 1.66
C ILE A 789 22.74 -43.77 2.25
N SER A 790 23.13 -42.77 1.46
CA SER A 790 23.03 -41.37 1.88
C SER A 790 21.60 -40.83 1.75
N LEU A 791 21.22 -39.89 2.62
CA LEU A 791 19.90 -39.24 2.55
C LEU A 791 19.71 -38.50 1.23
N GLY A 792 20.77 -37.87 0.72
CA GLY A 792 20.76 -37.19 -0.58
C GLY A 792 20.52 -38.12 -1.76
N THR A 793 21.01 -39.36 -1.70
CA THR A 793 20.74 -40.40 -2.71
C THR A 793 19.26 -40.79 -2.72
N GLY A 794 18.65 -40.96 -1.54
CA GLY A 794 17.22 -41.24 -1.45
C GLY A 794 16.35 -40.08 -1.93
N ASP A 795 16.69 -38.84 -1.55
CA ASP A 795 15.97 -37.65 -2.03
C ASP A 795 16.03 -37.53 -3.58
N LEU A 796 17.18 -37.85 -4.20
CA LEU A 796 17.34 -37.89 -5.66
C LEU A 796 16.50 -38.99 -6.31
N HIS A 797 16.53 -40.21 -5.79
CA HIS A 797 15.77 -41.33 -6.38
C HIS A 797 14.26 -41.14 -6.24
N ILE A 798 13.78 -40.57 -5.11
CA ILE A 798 12.39 -40.15 -4.95
C ILE A 798 12.03 -39.12 -6.01
N PHE A 799 12.89 -38.11 -6.20
CA PHE A 799 12.65 -37.08 -7.20
C PHE A 799 12.61 -37.64 -8.62
N HIS A 800 13.51 -38.55 -8.99
CA HIS A 800 13.48 -39.24 -10.28
C HIS A 800 12.18 -40.02 -10.48
N LEU A 801 11.76 -40.81 -9.49
CA LEU A 801 10.56 -41.62 -9.56
C LEU A 801 9.29 -40.76 -9.77
N VAL A 802 9.16 -39.68 -9.00
CA VAL A 802 8.03 -38.74 -9.14
C VAL A 802 8.08 -37.99 -10.47
N THR A 803 9.27 -37.60 -10.92
CA THR A 803 9.47 -36.94 -12.23
C THR A 803 9.03 -37.87 -13.37
N MET A 804 9.42 -39.15 -13.31
CA MET A 804 8.99 -40.16 -14.27
C MET A 804 7.47 -40.36 -14.26
N ALA A 805 6.86 -40.47 -13.08
CA ALA A 805 5.41 -40.58 -12.94
C ALA A 805 4.67 -39.35 -13.49
N HIS A 806 5.20 -38.14 -13.26
CA HIS A 806 4.63 -36.90 -13.77
C HIS A 806 4.76 -36.79 -15.31
N ILE A 807 5.88 -37.23 -15.90
CA ILE A 807 6.03 -37.30 -17.36
C ILE A 807 4.97 -38.24 -17.96
N VAL A 808 4.75 -39.41 -17.35
CA VAL A 808 3.69 -40.33 -17.78
C VAL A 808 2.31 -39.68 -17.62
N GLN A 809 2.04 -39.01 -16.49
CA GLN A 809 0.79 -38.27 -16.24
C GLN A 809 0.53 -37.21 -17.31
N ILE A 810 1.55 -36.44 -17.73
CA ILE A 810 1.45 -35.44 -18.80
C ILE A 810 1.16 -36.11 -20.14
N LEU A 811 1.89 -37.18 -20.49
CA LEU A 811 1.70 -37.89 -21.75
C LEU A 811 0.30 -38.52 -21.87
N LEU A 812 -0.24 -39.07 -20.78
CA LEU A 812 -1.59 -39.62 -20.73
C LEU A 812 -2.68 -38.56 -20.90
N THR A 813 -2.46 -37.33 -20.42
CA THR A 813 -3.47 -36.25 -20.39
C THR A 813 -3.30 -35.18 -21.47
N SER A 814 -2.24 -35.27 -22.28
CA SER A 814 -1.98 -34.33 -23.37
C SER A 814 -3.05 -34.43 -24.47
N CYS A 815 -3.76 -33.32 -24.73
CA CYS A 815 -4.77 -33.22 -25.78
C CYS A 815 -4.15 -32.64 -27.07
N THR A 816 -4.30 -33.36 -28.20
CA THR A 816 -3.85 -32.94 -29.52
C THR A 816 -4.95 -32.18 -30.26
N GLU A 817 -5.16 -30.90 -29.94
CA GLU A 817 -5.83 -30.01 -30.90
C GLU A 817 -4.78 -29.54 -31.92
N ALA A 818 -4.75 -30.24 -33.05
CA ALA A 818 -3.88 -29.96 -34.19
C ALA A 818 -4.31 -28.65 -34.87
N ASN A 819 -3.65 -27.53 -34.57
CA ASN A 819 -3.82 -26.26 -35.30
C ASN A 819 -2.53 -25.41 -35.30
N GLY A 820 -1.36 -26.01 -35.49
CA GLY A 820 -0.08 -25.28 -35.58
C GLY A 820 0.83 -25.86 -36.65
N MET A 821 1.35 -25.00 -37.52
CA MET A 821 2.16 -25.31 -38.72
C MET A 821 3.29 -26.33 -38.51
N ASP A 822 3.55 -27.10 -39.57
CA ASP A 822 4.61 -28.10 -39.67
C ASP A 822 6.00 -27.54 -39.33
N GLN A 823 6.80 -28.36 -38.65
CA GLN A 823 8.17 -28.03 -38.25
C GLN A 823 9.14 -28.19 -39.44
N GLU A 824 9.93 -27.16 -39.75
CA GLU A 824 10.94 -27.17 -40.83
C GLU A 824 12.33 -27.71 -40.41
N THR A 825 12.50 -28.17 -39.17
CA THR A 825 13.80 -28.65 -38.63
C THR A 825 13.84 -30.17 -38.41
N PRO A 826 15.03 -30.82 -38.56
CA PRO A 826 15.17 -32.26 -38.36
C PRO A 826 14.88 -32.66 -36.91
N ALA A 827 14.26 -33.82 -36.72
CA ALA A 827 13.84 -34.32 -35.42
C ALA A 827 15.04 -34.50 -34.47
N GLY A 828 15.03 -33.78 -33.35
CA GLY A 828 16.05 -33.90 -32.31
C GLY A 828 16.01 -35.24 -31.55
N GLU A 829 17.10 -35.62 -30.88
CA GLU A 829 17.19 -36.86 -30.09
C GLU A 829 16.09 -36.96 -29.00
N GLU A 830 15.71 -35.83 -28.41
CA GLU A 830 14.64 -35.73 -27.41
C GLU A 830 13.27 -36.12 -28.01
N GLU A 831 12.97 -35.66 -29.22
CA GLU A 831 11.70 -35.93 -29.91
C GLU A 831 11.54 -37.42 -30.22
N LEU A 832 12.62 -38.07 -30.65
CA LEU A 832 12.66 -39.52 -30.88
C LEU A 832 12.50 -40.30 -29.59
N ALA A 833 13.14 -39.87 -28.50
CA ALA A 833 13.04 -40.52 -27.20
C ALA A 833 11.62 -40.45 -26.62
N VAL A 834 10.98 -39.28 -26.66
CA VAL A 834 9.58 -39.11 -26.19
C VAL A 834 8.63 -39.97 -27.04
N LEU A 835 8.84 -40.01 -28.36
CA LEU A 835 8.03 -40.83 -29.27
C LEU A 835 8.20 -42.33 -28.97
N ALA A 836 9.39 -42.79 -28.62
CA ALA A 836 9.62 -44.17 -28.18
C ALA A 836 8.89 -44.48 -26.87
N LEU A 837 8.95 -43.59 -25.87
CA LEU A 837 8.21 -43.74 -24.62
C LEU A 837 6.70 -43.77 -24.84
N TYR A 838 6.17 -42.90 -25.70
CA TYR A 838 4.75 -42.87 -26.04
C TYR A 838 4.27 -44.16 -26.72
N LYS A 839 5.10 -44.76 -27.59
CA LYS A 839 4.80 -46.07 -28.19
C LYS A 839 4.71 -47.17 -27.12
N THR A 840 5.60 -47.15 -26.12
CA THR A 840 5.54 -48.08 -24.98
C THR A 840 4.25 -47.89 -24.19
N LEU A 841 3.86 -46.65 -23.89
CA LEU A 841 2.58 -46.35 -23.21
C LEU A 841 1.37 -46.84 -23.99
N ARG A 842 1.37 -46.68 -25.32
CA ARG A 842 0.32 -47.19 -26.21
C ARG A 842 0.21 -48.71 -26.17
N GLN A 843 1.33 -49.43 -26.09
CA GLN A 843 1.34 -50.88 -25.93
C GLN A 843 0.74 -51.30 -24.58
N CYS A 844 1.15 -50.65 -23.48
CA CYS A 844 0.66 -50.96 -22.12
C CYS A 844 -0.84 -50.65 -21.92
N THR A 845 -1.39 -49.68 -22.64
CA THR A 845 -2.80 -49.26 -22.56
C THR A 845 -3.72 -49.99 -23.55
N GLY A 846 -3.21 -50.95 -24.32
CA GLY A 846 -4.02 -51.70 -25.29
C GLY A 846 -4.43 -50.89 -26.53
N SER A 847 -3.63 -49.89 -26.93
CA SER A 847 -3.87 -49.01 -28.09
C SER A 847 -5.09 -48.09 -28.01
N VAL A 848 -5.65 -47.86 -26.81
CA VAL A 848 -6.76 -46.91 -26.57
C VAL A 848 -6.30 -45.44 -26.68
N LEU A 849 -5.02 -45.16 -26.42
CA LEU A 849 -4.41 -43.84 -26.65
C LEU A 849 -4.52 -43.40 -28.12
N LYS A 850 -4.91 -42.14 -28.34
CA LYS A 850 -5.10 -41.54 -29.68
C LYS A 850 -3.81 -41.59 -30.51
N GLU A 851 -3.93 -41.71 -31.84
CA GLU A 851 -2.79 -41.55 -32.74
C GLU A 851 -2.35 -40.09 -32.81
N ILE A 852 -1.05 -39.85 -32.65
CA ILE A 852 -0.47 -38.50 -32.61
C ILE A 852 0.43 -38.26 -33.82
N PRO A 853 0.48 -37.02 -34.38
CA PRO A 853 1.10 -36.77 -35.68
C PRO A 853 2.64 -36.71 -35.66
N SER A 854 3.29 -36.22 -34.59
CA SER A 854 4.76 -36.02 -34.54
C SER A 854 5.38 -36.03 -33.13
N GLY A 855 6.66 -36.39 -33.04
CA GLY A 855 7.43 -36.40 -31.78
C GLY A 855 7.66 -34.98 -31.19
N TRP A 856 7.66 -33.96 -32.04
CA TRP A 856 7.81 -32.56 -31.63
C TRP A 856 6.67 -32.04 -30.76
N HIS A 857 5.42 -32.30 -31.15
CA HIS A 857 4.27 -31.89 -30.36
C HIS A 857 4.28 -32.54 -28.97
N LEU A 858 4.67 -33.81 -28.90
CA LEU A 858 4.81 -34.53 -27.63
C LEU A 858 5.89 -33.91 -26.75
N TRP A 859 7.08 -33.64 -27.30
CA TRP A 859 8.16 -33.00 -26.55
C TRP A 859 7.77 -31.61 -26.06
N ARG A 860 7.11 -30.80 -26.90
CA ARG A 860 6.63 -29.47 -26.51
C ARG A 860 5.61 -29.55 -25.37
N SER A 861 4.68 -30.51 -25.42
CA SER A 861 3.71 -30.75 -24.35
C SER A 861 4.37 -31.21 -23.05
N VAL A 862 5.34 -32.13 -23.11
CA VAL A 862 6.11 -32.57 -21.93
C VAL A 862 6.89 -31.41 -21.34
N ARG A 863 7.63 -30.66 -22.16
CA ARG A 863 8.43 -29.52 -21.72
C ARG A 863 7.57 -28.41 -21.09
N ALA A 864 6.44 -28.07 -21.70
CA ALA A 864 5.51 -27.09 -21.15
C ALA A 864 4.83 -27.60 -19.87
N GLY A 865 4.39 -28.86 -19.85
CA GLY A 865 3.69 -29.49 -18.73
C GLY A 865 4.56 -29.68 -17.49
N ILE A 866 5.83 -30.05 -17.66
CA ILE A 866 6.75 -30.36 -16.54
C ILE A 866 7.39 -29.11 -15.93
N MET A 867 7.43 -27.99 -16.67
CA MET A 867 8.14 -26.78 -16.25
C MET A 867 7.68 -26.25 -14.87
N PRO A 868 6.37 -26.12 -14.56
CA PRO A 868 5.93 -25.65 -13.25
C PRO A 868 6.38 -26.58 -12.12
N PHE A 869 6.35 -27.90 -12.35
CA PHE A 869 6.83 -28.89 -11.40
C PHE A 869 8.32 -28.72 -11.11
N LEU A 870 9.17 -28.59 -12.14
CA LEU A 870 10.61 -28.39 -11.97
C LEU A 870 10.93 -27.08 -11.23
N LYS A 871 10.22 -25.99 -11.53
CA LYS A 871 10.38 -24.71 -10.82
C LYS A 871 10.01 -24.84 -9.33
N CYS A 872 8.89 -25.49 -9.03
CA CYS A 872 8.48 -25.76 -7.65
C CYS A 872 9.50 -26.65 -6.92
N SER A 873 10.01 -27.70 -7.57
CA SER A 873 11.06 -28.57 -7.03
C SER A 873 12.36 -27.82 -6.78
N ALA A 874 12.76 -26.92 -7.68
CA ALA A 874 13.94 -26.07 -7.49
C ALA A 874 13.79 -25.16 -6.25
N LEU A 875 12.64 -24.49 -6.07
CA LEU A 875 12.37 -23.70 -4.87
C LEU A 875 12.42 -24.57 -3.60
N PHE A 876 11.76 -25.72 -3.62
CA PHE A 876 11.71 -26.63 -2.48
C PHE A 876 13.10 -27.12 -2.07
N PHE A 877 13.89 -27.65 -3.02
CA PHE A 877 15.24 -28.15 -2.72
C PHE A 877 16.21 -27.03 -2.39
N HIS A 878 16.07 -25.83 -2.97
CA HIS A 878 16.84 -24.65 -2.59
C HIS A 878 16.69 -24.33 -1.09
N TYR A 879 15.45 -24.19 -0.61
CA TYR A 879 15.21 -23.85 0.81
C TYR A 879 15.48 -25.01 1.77
N LEU A 880 15.28 -26.26 1.32
CA LEU A 880 15.54 -27.47 2.10
C LEU A 880 17.04 -27.70 2.32
N SER A 881 17.85 -27.53 1.28
CA SER A 881 19.30 -27.76 1.30
C SER A 881 20.10 -26.55 1.76
N GLY A 882 19.63 -25.33 1.47
CA GLY A 882 20.39 -24.10 1.62
C GLY A 882 21.42 -23.86 0.51
N VAL A 883 21.42 -24.64 -0.57
CA VAL A 883 22.32 -24.44 -1.72
C VAL A 883 21.87 -23.19 -2.49
N PRO A 884 22.72 -22.18 -2.72
CA PRO A 884 22.34 -20.98 -3.46
C PRO A 884 21.93 -21.31 -4.90
N ALA A 885 21.03 -20.49 -5.46
CA ALA A 885 20.60 -20.65 -6.84
C ALA A 885 21.69 -20.12 -7.81
N PRO A 886 22.01 -20.83 -8.91
CA PRO A 886 22.93 -20.35 -9.94
C PRO A 886 22.48 -19.00 -10.53
N PRO A 887 23.40 -18.06 -10.81
CA PRO A 887 23.05 -16.76 -11.38
C PRO A 887 22.31 -16.87 -12.72
N GLU A 888 22.52 -17.95 -13.48
CA GLU A 888 21.85 -18.23 -14.75
C GLU A 888 20.34 -18.52 -14.59
N ILE A 889 19.90 -18.97 -13.41
CA ILE A 889 18.48 -19.22 -13.10
C ILE A 889 17.81 -17.97 -12.53
N GLN A 890 18.60 -17.01 -12.04
CA GLN A 890 18.13 -15.72 -11.51
C GLN A 890 17.72 -14.75 -12.62
N VAL A 891 18.07 -15.02 -13.88
CA VAL A 891 17.73 -14.20 -15.06
C VAL A 891 16.84 -15.00 -16.02
N ALA A 892 15.83 -14.36 -16.60
CA ALA A 892 14.99 -14.99 -17.62
C ALA A 892 15.80 -15.20 -18.91
N GLY A 893 15.89 -16.45 -19.39
CA GLY A 893 16.69 -16.79 -20.57
C GLY A 893 16.23 -18.07 -21.29
N THR A 894 16.67 -18.25 -22.54
CA THR A 894 16.28 -19.38 -23.41
C THR A 894 16.77 -20.75 -22.92
N ARG A 895 17.86 -20.80 -22.15
CA ARG A 895 18.44 -22.02 -21.53
C ARG A 895 17.95 -22.32 -20.12
N HIS A 896 16.90 -21.62 -19.65
CA HIS A 896 16.39 -21.78 -18.27
C HIS A 896 16.03 -23.23 -17.91
N PHE A 897 15.52 -24.01 -18.88
CA PHE A 897 15.21 -25.43 -18.69
C PHE A 897 16.47 -26.27 -18.36
N GLU A 898 17.54 -26.11 -19.13
CA GLU A 898 18.79 -26.87 -18.96
C GLU A 898 19.45 -26.53 -17.61
N HIS A 899 19.45 -25.26 -17.22
CA HIS A 899 19.99 -24.84 -15.92
C HIS A 899 19.18 -25.40 -14.75
N LEU A 900 17.85 -25.43 -14.85
CA LEU A 900 17.00 -26.08 -13.83
C LEU A 900 17.27 -27.59 -13.73
N CYS A 901 17.40 -28.28 -14.87
CA CYS A 901 17.75 -29.70 -14.90
C CYS A 901 19.09 -29.94 -14.20
N ASN A 902 20.13 -29.18 -14.54
CA ASN A 902 21.45 -29.32 -13.91
C ASN A 902 21.43 -29.05 -12.39
N TYR A 903 20.71 -28.01 -11.95
CA TYR A 903 20.57 -27.67 -10.54
C TYR A 903 19.86 -28.78 -9.73
N LEU A 904 18.92 -29.49 -10.36
CA LEU A 904 18.15 -30.59 -9.79
C LEU A 904 18.76 -31.98 -10.07
N SER A 905 19.98 -32.06 -10.61
CA SER A 905 20.64 -33.32 -10.98
C SER A 905 19.88 -34.18 -12.00
N LEU A 906 19.15 -33.55 -12.92
CA LEU A 906 18.47 -34.21 -14.03
C LEU A 906 19.33 -34.19 -15.30
N PRO A 907 19.21 -35.23 -16.14
CA PRO A 907 19.80 -35.23 -17.47
C PRO A 907 19.12 -34.18 -18.36
N SER A 908 19.84 -33.64 -19.35
CA SER A 908 19.28 -32.68 -20.32
C SER A 908 18.10 -33.30 -21.09
N ASN A 909 18.20 -34.57 -21.47
CA ASN A 909 17.10 -35.37 -21.99
C ASN A 909 16.43 -36.16 -20.85
N LEU A 910 15.29 -35.66 -20.35
CA LEU A 910 14.54 -36.28 -19.25
C LEU A 910 14.10 -37.74 -19.53
N ILE A 911 14.02 -38.14 -20.80
CA ILE A 911 13.62 -39.51 -21.16
C ILE A 911 14.75 -40.51 -20.91
N SER A 912 16.01 -40.06 -20.74
CA SER A 912 17.11 -40.96 -20.38
C SER A 912 16.87 -41.66 -19.02
N LEU A 913 16.11 -41.03 -18.11
CA LEU A 913 15.68 -41.64 -16.84
C LEU A 913 14.97 -42.99 -17.05
N PHE A 914 14.21 -43.12 -18.14
CA PHE A 914 13.49 -44.34 -18.50
C PHE A 914 14.39 -45.37 -19.18
N GLN A 915 15.42 -44.92 -19.92
CA GLN A 915 16.35 -45.77 -20.66
C GLN A 915 17.39 -46.42 -19.74
N GLU A 916 17.95 -45.64 -18.81
CA GLU A 916 18.96 -46.09 -17.83
C GLU A 916 18.42 -47.17 -16.88
N ASN A 917 17.10 -47.20 -16.65
CA ASN A 917 16.44 -48.12 -15.73
C ASN A 917 15.33 -48.94 -16.42
N SER A 918 15.56 -49.37 -17.66
CA SER A 918 14.53 -49.97 -18.53
C SER A 918 13.72 -51.13 -17.92
N GLU A 919 14.38 -52.05 -17.20
CA GLU A 919 13.76 -53.21 -16.55
C GLU A 919 12.66 -52.80 -15.54
N ILE A 920 12.98 -51.94 -14.56
CA ILE A 920 12.01 -51.54 -13.54
C ILE A 920 11.01 -50.52 -14.08
N THR A 921 11.44 -49.65 -14.98
CA THR A 921 10.60 -48.61 -15.57
C THR A 921 9.43 -49.19 -16.33
N LYS A 922 9.65 -50.30 -17.06
CA LYS A 922 8.57 -50.99 -17.77
C LYS A 922 7.51 -51.53 -16.81
N VAL A 923 7.93 -52.12 -15.68
CA VAL A 923 7.01 -52.63 -14.64
C VAL A 923 6.19 -51.50 -14.02
N LEU A 924 6.82 -50.35 -13.72
CA LEU A 924 6.13 -49.17 -13.19
C LEU A 924 5.10 -48.62 -14.18
N ILE A 925 5.49 -48.45 -15.45
CA ILE A 925 4.59 -47.97 -16.51
C ILE A 925 3.41 -48.92 -16.70
N GLU A 926 3.66 -50.23 -16.76
CA GLU A 926 2.61 -51.23 -16.89
C GLU A 926 1.62 -51.14 -15.72
N SER A 927 2.10 -51.03 -14.49
CA SER A 927 1.25 -50.86 -13.31
C SER A 927 0.40 -49.59 -13.38
N TRP A 928 1.00 -48.44 -13.66
CA TRP A 928 0.28 -47.16 -13.74
C TRP A 928 -0.78 -47.16 -14.85
N CYS A 929 -0.46 -47.74 -16.01
CA CYS A 929 -1.39 -47.82 -17.15
C CYS A 929 -2.49 -48.86 -16.98
N GLN A 930 -2.24 -49.93 -16.22
CA GLN A 930 -3.22 -51.02 -16.04
C GLN A 930 -4.28 -50.72 -14.97
N ASN A 931 -4.10 -49.67 -14.17
CA ASN A 931 -5.07 -49.21 -13.18
C ASN A 931 -6.45 -48.96 -13.83
N SER A 932 -7.52 -49.42 -13.18
CA SER A 932 -8.90 -49.34 -13.68
C SER A 932 -9.34 -47.91 -13.98
N GLU A 933 -8.96 -46.95 -13.14
CA GLU A 933 -9.35 -45.56 -13.27
C GLU A 933 -8.65 -44.86 -14.45
N VAL A 934 -7.40 -45.21 -14.73
CA VAL A 934 -6.68 -44.74 -15.93
C VAL A 934 -7.36 -45.27 -17.19
N LYS A 935 -7.77 -46.53 -17.21
CA LYS A 935 -8.52 -47.12 -18.33
C LYS A 935 -9.87 -46.43 -18.57
N ARG A 936 -10.61 -46.12 -17.49
CA ARG A 936 -11.88 -45.37 -17.58
C ARG A 936 -11.68 -43.98 -18.18
N TYR A 937 -10.60 -43.28 -17.81
CA TYR A 937 -10.25 -41.99 -18.42
C TYR A 937 -9.96 -42.14 -19.91
N LEU A 938 -9.11 -43.10 -20.29
CA LEU A 938 -8.74 -43.33 -21.69
C LEU A 938 -9.95 -43.73 -22.56
N ASN A 939 -10.93 -44.44 -21.99
CA ASN A 939 -12.20 -44.77 -22.65
C ASN A 939 -13.18 -43.59 -22.75
N GLY A 940 -12.87 -42.42 -22.17
CA GLY A 940 -13.75 -41.25 -22.14
C GLY A 940 -14.90 -41.36 -21.13
N GLU A 941 -14.82 -42.28 -20.16
CA GLU A 941 -15.83 -42.47 -19.11
C GLU A 941 -15.66 -41.51 -17.93
N ARG A 942 -14.52 -40.81 -17.84
CA ARG A 942 -14.22 -39.79 -16.82
C ARG A 942 -13.26 -38.73 -17.37
N ASP A 943 -13.22 -37.59 -16.69
CA ASP A 943 -12.27 -36.50 -16.98
C ASP A 943 -11.01 -36.58 -16.10
N ALA A 944 -9.94 -35.91 -16.53
CA ALA A 944 -8.70 -35.71 -15.78
C ALA A 944 -8.12 -34.32 -16.04
N ILE A 945 -7.24 -33.84 -15.16
CA ILE A 945 -6.56 -32.55 -15.32
C ILE A 945 -5.45 -32.65 -16.36
N SER A 946 -5.44 -31.75 -17.33
CA SER A 946 -4.38 -31.62 -18.33
C SER A 946 -3.25 -30.69 -17.87
N TYR A 947 -2.05 -30.91 -18.41
CA TYR A 947 -0.85 -30.12 -18.12
C TYR A 947 -0.30 -29.45 -19.40
N PRO A 948 0.27 -28.23 -19.32
CA PRO A 948 0.40 -27.40 -18.13
C PRO A 948 -0.96 -26.88 -17.65
N ARG A 949 -1.09 -26.70 -16.34
CA ARG A 949 -2.28 -26.06 -15.77
C ARG A 949 -2.32 -24.61 -16.22
N GLU A 950 -3.51 -24.05 -16.40
CA GLU A 950 -3.71 -22.61 -16.64
C GLU A 950 -3.87 -21.85 -15.34
N SER A 951 -3.53 -20.56 -15.35
CA SER A 951 -3.57 -19.72 -14.15
C SER A 951 -5.00 -19.29 -13.91
N ASN A 952 -5.46 -19.37 -12.67
CA ASN A 952 -6.77 -18.82 -12.34
C ASN A 952 -6.69 -17.29 -12.34
N LYS A 953 -7.67 -16.66 -12.99
CA LYS A 953 -7.83 -15.22 -13.07
C LYS A 953 -9.21 -14.84 -12.52
N LEU A 954 -9.34 -13.59 -12.09
CA LEU A 954 -10.67 -13.03 -11.82
C LEU A 954 -11.46 -12.94 -13.13
N ILE A 955 -12.78 -12.88 -13.03
CA ILE A 955 -13.66 -12.80 -14.20
C ILE A 955 -13.31 -11.60 -15.08
N GLY A 956 -13.44 -11.75 -16.39
CA GLY A 956 -13.35 -10.62 -17.31
C GLY A 956 -14.48 -9.63 -17.05
N LEU A 957 -14.14 -8.37 -16.80
CA LEU A 957 -15.11 -7.29 -16.61
C LEU A 957 -15.31 -6.50 -17.92
N PRO A 958 -16.53 -6.04 -18.22
CA PRO A 958 -16.79 -5.16 -19.37
C PRO A 958 -16.02 -3.83 -19.29
N GLU A 959 -15.68 -3.24 -20.44
CA GLU A 959 -15.01 -1.92 -20.49
C GLU A 959 -15.93 -0.78 -20.04
N ASP A 960 -17.23 -0.86 -20.37
CA ASP A 960 -18.26 0.11 -19.97
C ASP A 960 -19.07 -0.42 -18.79
N TYR A 961 -19.11 0.36 -17.70
CA TYR A 961 -19.84 0.01 -16.48
C TYR A 961 -21.35 -0.14 -16.70
N SER A 962 -21.91 0.54 -17.70
CA SER A 962 -23.32 0.47 -18.07
C SER A 962 -23.77 -0.96 -18.39
N SER A 963 -22.86 -1.78 -18.94
CA SER A 963 -23.11 -3.20 -19.21
C SER A 963 -23.36 -4.00 -17.93
N LEU A 964 -22.60 -3.71 -16.86
CA LEU A 964 -22.81 -4.35 -15.55
C LEU A 964 -24.12 -3.87 -14.91
N ILE A 965 -24.48 -2.60 -15.04
CA ILE A 965 -25.76 -2.06 -14.54
C ILE A 965 -26.94 -2.77 -15.21
N ASN A 966 -26.87 -2.99 -16.53
CA ASN A 966 -27.89 -3.72 -17.28
C ASN A 966 -27.99 -5.18 -16.80
N GLN A 967 -26.86 -5.86 -16.62
CA GLN A 967 -26.82 -7.21 -16.09
C GLN A 967 -27.43 -7.29 -14.68
N ALA A 968 -27.08 -6.35 -13.81
CA ALA A 968 -27.59 -6.26 -12.44
C ALA A 968 -29.08 -5.88 -12.37
N SER A 969 -29.60 -5.17 -13.36
CA SER A 969 -31.02 -4.80 -13.45
C SER A 969 -31.90 -5.99 -13.87
N ASN A 970 -31.34 -6.91 -14.64
CA ASN A 970 -32.00 -8.16 -15.05
C ASN A 970 -31.91 -9.27 -13.97
N PHE A 971 -31.18 -9.04 -12.88
CA PHE A 971 -31.05 -10.00 -11.80
C PHE A 971 -32.28 -9.98 -10.87
N SER A 972 -33.00 -11.10 -10.83
CA SER A 972 -34.08 -11.36 -9.87
C SER A 972 -33.61 -12.28 -8.76
N CYS A 973 -34.00 -11.98 -7.52
CA CYS A 973 -33.61 -12.77 -6.36
C CYS A 973 -34.24 -14.18 -6.42
N PRO A 974 -33.46 -15.27 -6.30
CA PRO A 974 -33.98 -16.63 -6.41
C PRO A 974 -34.89 -17.03 -5.24
N LYS A 975 -34.66 -16.48 -4.03
CA LYS A 975 -35.46 -16.81 -2.82
C LYS A 975 -36.65 -15.86 -2.58
N SER A 976 -36.72 -14.70 -3.26
CA SER A 976 -37.79 -13.70 -3.07
C SER A 976 -38.94 -13.81 -4.07
N GLY A 977 -39.07 -14.91 -4.81
CA GLY A 977 -40.18 -15.09 -5.76
C GLY A 977 -40.17 -14.11 -6.95
N GLY A 978 -39.00 -13.58 -7.34
CA GLY A 978 -38.86 -12.73 -8.52
C GLY A 978 -38.70 -11.23 -8.26
N ASP A 979 -38.79 -10.77 -7.01
CA ASP A 979 -38.54 -9.36 -6.67
C ASP A 979 -37.12 -8.91 -7.05
N LYS A 980 -37.00 -7.66 -7.52
CA LYS A 980 -35.72 -7.04 -7.86
C LYS A 980 -34.86 -6.92 -6.60
N SER A 981 -33.64 -7.45 -6.65
CA SER A 981 -32.68 -7.30 -5.55
C SER A 981 -32.41 -5.81 -5.28
N ARG A 982 -32.30 -5.43 -4.00
CA ARG A 982 -31.98 -4.05 -3.58
C ARG A 982 -30.51 -3.71 -3.84
N ALA A 983 -29.61 -4.68 -3.63
CA ALA A 983 -28.18 -4.55 -3.89
C ALA A 983 -27.62 -5.81 -4.56
N PRO A 984 -27.65 -5.89 -5.91
CA PRO A 984 -26.99 -6.96 -6.65
C PRO A 984 -25.47 -6.83 -6.56
N THR A 985 -24.82 -7.93 -6.20
CA THR A 985 -23.39 -8.00 -5.92
C THR A 985 -22.76 -9.13 -6.72
N LEU A 986 -21.71 -8.82 -7.49
CA LEU A 986 -21.03 -9.75 -8.38
C LEU A 986 -19.78 -10.34 -7.69
N CYS A 987 -19.67 -11.65 -7.57
CA CYS A 987 -18.44 -12.29 -7.13
C CYS A 987 -17.38 -12.21 -8.24
N LEU A 988 -16.26 -11.52 -7.99
CA LEU A 988 -15.19 -11.35 -9.00
C LEU A 988 -14.39 -12.65 -9.24
N VAL A 989 -14.52 -13.63 -8.35
CA VAL A 989 -13.82 -14.92 -8.46
C VAL A 989 -14.56 -15.91 -9.39
N CYS A 990 -15.89 -15.99 -9.30
CA CYS A 990 -16.68 -16.98 -10.06
C CYS A 990 -17.75 -16.40 -10.99
N GLY A 991 -18.03 -15.08 -10.93
CA GLY A 991 -19.04 -14.42 -11.77
C GLY A 991 -20.49 -14.58 -11.32
N THR A 992 -20.75 -15.21 -10.18
CA THR A 992 -22.11 -15.37 -9.65
C THR A 992 -22.64 -14.04 -9.10
N LEU A 993 -23.87 -13.66 -9.48
CA LEU A 993 -24.61 -12.54 -8.90
C LEU A 993 -25.38 -12.97 -7.66
N LEU A 994 -25.25 -12.20 -6.58
CA LEU A 994 -25.80 -12.48 -5.27
C LEU A 994 -26.55 -11.26 -4.72
N CYS A 995 -27.47 -11.49 -3.79
CA CYS A 995 -28.10 -10.40 -3.03
C CYS A 995 -27.21 -10.01 -1.86
N SER A 996 -26.95 -8.71 -1.69
CA SER A 996 -26.26 -8.18 -0.51
C SER A 996 -27.15 -7.27 0.31
N GLN A 997 -26.87 -7.12 1.61
CA GLN A 997 -27.63 -6.28 2.56
C GLN A 997 -29.14 -6.55 2.56
N SER A 998 -29.53 -7.79 2.23
CA SER A 998 -30.91 -8.20 2.08
C SER A 998 -31.10 -9.50 2.85
N TYR A 999 -32.02 -9.51 3.81
CA TYR A 999 -32.36 -10.71 4.61
C TYR A 999 -32.98 -11.85 3.76
N CYS A 1000 -33.29 -11.60 2.49
CA CYS A 1000 -33.97 -12.54 1.60
C CYS A 1000 -33.17 -13.82 1.29
N CYS A 1001 -31.84 -13.74 1.27
CA CYS A 1001 -30.98 -14.86 0.86
C CYS A 1001 -30.13 -15.41 2.01
N GLN A 1002 -30.58 -15.20 3.25
CA GLN A 1002 -29.85 -15.74 4.40
C GLN A 1002 -29.76 -17.27 4.33
N THR A 1003 -28.63 -17.76 4.84
CA THR A 1003 -28.32 -19.18 4.94
C THR A 1003 -27.65 -19.40 6.28
N GLU A 1004 -27.98 -20.50 6.95
CA GLU A 1004 -27.39 -20.87 8.23
C GLU A 1004 -25.98 -21.44 8.00
N LEU A 1005 -24.98 -20.86 8.67
CA LEU A 1005 -23.61 -21.36 8.71
C LEU A 1005 -23.15 -21.52 10.17
N GLU A 1006 -22.88 -22.78 10.55
CA GLU A 1006 -22.42 -23.14 11.91
C GLU A 1006 -23.37 -22.60 13.01
N GLY A 1007 -24.69 -22.68 12.79
CA GLY A 1007 -25.71 -22.25 13.74
C GLY A 1007 -26.05 -20.75 13.73
N GLU A 1008 -25.46 -19.96 12.83
CA GLU A 1008 -25.71 -18.53 12.69
C GLU A 1008 -26.24 -18.16 11.30
N ASP A 1009 -27.23 -17.29 11.22
CA ASP A 1009 -27.74 -16.78 9.95
C ASP A 1009 -26.77 -15.76 9.34
N VAL A 1010 -26.27 -16.07 8.15
CA VAL A 1010 -25.37 -15.20 7.37
C VAL A 1010 -26.01 -14.74 6.07
N GLY A 1011 -25.60 -13.58 5.57
CA GLY A 1011 -25.97 -13.07 4.25
C GLY A 1011 -25.44 -13.93 3.11
N ALA A 1012 -25.93 -13.70 1.89
CA ALA A 1012 -25.60 -14.54 0.74
C ALA A 1012 -24.15 -14.36 0.27
N CYS A 1013 -23.57 -13.15 0.39
CA CYS A 1013 -22.17 -12.93 0.02
C CYS A 1013 -21.27 -13.62 1.05
N THR A 1014 -21.59 -13.47 2.34
CA THR A 1014 -20.88 -14.17 3.42
C THR A 1014 -20.97 -15.68 3.27
N ALA A 1015 -22.15 -16.25 2.99
CA ALA A 1015 -22.28 -17.68 2.70
C ALA A 1015 -21.46 -18.14 1.49
N HIS A 1016 -21.39 -17.31 0.45
CA HIS A 1016 -20.64 -17.61 -0.76
C HIS A 1016 -19.12 -17.57 -0.56
N THR A 1017 -18.58 -16.81 0.40
CA THR A 1017 -17.13 -16.82 0.69
C THR A 1017 -16.66 -18.21 1.13
N TYR A 1018 -17.48 -18.92 1.90
CA TYR A 1018 -17.17 -20.25 2.42
C TYR A 1018 -17.15 -21.32 1.32
N SER A 1019 -18.01 -21.20 0.31
CA SER A 1019 -18.05 -22.13 -0.83
C SER A 1019 -17.05 -21.77 -1.93
N CYS A 1020 -16.97 -20.50 -2.36
CA CYS A 1020 -16.15 -20.08 -3.49
C CYS A 1020 -14.67 -19.83 -3.13
N GLY A 1021 -14.42 -19.28 -1.94
CA GLY A 1021 -13.13 -18.74 -1.54
C GLY A 1021 -12.53 -19.34 -0.27
N SER A 1022 -13.14 -20.39 0.28
CA SER A 1022 -12.77 -21.00 1.58
C SER A 1022 -12.69 -20.01 2.75
N GLY A 1023 -13.55 -18.98 2.75
CA GLY A 1023 -13.65 -17.98 3.81
C GLY A 1023 -13.18 -16.58 3.41
N VAL A 1024 -12.66 -16.38 2.20
CA VAL A 1024 -12.30 -15.07 1.65
C VAL A 1024 -13.12 -14.77 0.40
N GLY A 1025 -13.67 -13.57 0.27
CA GLY A 1025 -14.48 -13.19 -0.88
C GLY A 1025 -14.15 -11.82 -1.44
N ILE A 1026 -14.19 -11.70 -2.76
CA ILE A 1026 -14.02 -10.44 -3.48
C ILE A 1026 -15.26 -10.18 -4.31
N PHE A 1027 -15.94 -9.09 -4.01
CA PHE A 1027 -17.23 -8.77 -4.60
C PHE A 1027 -17.26 -7.35 -5.17
N LEU A 1028 -18.04 -7.13 -6.22
CA LEU A 1028 -18.33 -5.81 -6.77
C LEU A 1028 -19.82 -5.52 -6.57
N ARG A 1029 -20.14 -4.52 -5.74
CA ARG A 1029 -21.50 -4.03 -5.54
C ARG A 1029 -21.86 -3.12 -6.71
N VAL A 1030 -22.74 -3.60 -7.61
CA VAL A 1030 -22.93 -2.98 -8.93
C VAL A 1030 -23.70 -1.66 -8.86
N ARG A 1031 -24.65 -1.50 -7.93
CA ARG A 1031 -25.38 -0.23 -7.80
C ARG A 1031 -24.59 0.86 -7.07
N GLU A 1032 -23.57 0.46 -6.31
CA GLU A 1032 -22.79 1.38 -5.48
C GLU A 1032 -21.40 1.64 -6.04
N CYS A 1033 -21.01 0.97 -7.13
CA CYS A 1033 -19.67 1.04 -7.71
C CYS A 1033 -18.59 0.93 -6.62
N GLN A 1034 -18.63 -0.17 -5.87
CA GLN A 1034 -17.72 -0.38 -4.75
C GLN A 1034 -17.30 -1.84 -4.67
N VAL A 1035 -16.01 -2.09 -4.47
CA VAL A 1035 -15.50 -3.44 -4.23
C VAL A 1035 -15.60 -3.72 -2.74
N LEU A 1036 -16.05 -4.92 -2.41
CA LEU A 1036 -16.22 -5.41 -1.05
C LEU A 1036 -15.30 -6.63 -0.88
N PHE A 1037 -14.39 -6.53 0.09
CA PHE A 1037 -13.62 -7.68 0.56
C PHE A 1037 -14.27 -8.22 1.82
N LEU A 1038 -14.48 -9.53 1.88
CA LEU A 1038 -15.03 -10.24 3.04
C LEU A 1038 -14.04 -11.33 3.48
N ALA A 1039 -13.90 -11.50 4.79
CA ALA A 1039 -13.13 -12.58 5.40
C ALA A 1039 -13.87 -13.13 6.62
N GLY A 1040 -14.09 -14.45 6.66
CA GLY A 1040 -14.89 -15.09 7.71
C GLY A 1040 -16.34 -14.58 7.74
N LYS A 1041 -16.94 -14.58 8.94
CA LYS A 1041 -18.34 -14.11 9.14
C LYS A 1041 -18.43 -12.62 9.41
N THR A 1042 -17.47 -12.05 10.13
CA THR A 1042 -17.60 -10.72 10.76
C THR A 1042 -16.59 -9.70 10.28
N LYS A 1043 -15.72 -10.04 9.31
CA LYS A 1043 -14.69 -9.12 8.81
C LYS A 1043 -14.92 -8.76 7.36
N GLY A 1044 -14.70 -7.49 7.06
CA GLY A 1044 -14.76 -6.97 5.72
C GLY A 1044 -14.27 -5.53 5.64
N CYS A 1045 -14.00 -5.08 4.43
CA CYS A 1045 -13.68 -3.70 4.14
C CYS A 1045 -14.18 -3.30 2.75
N PHE A 1046 -14.41 -2.01 2.58
CA PHE A 1046 -14.70 -1.44 1.27
C PHE A 1046 -13.40 -1.03 0.57
N TYR A 1047 -13.25 -1.48 -0.67
CA TYR A 1047 -12.12 -1.16 -1.54
C TYR A 1047 -12.58 -0.32 -2.73
N SER A 1048 -11.67 0.47 -3.27
CA SER A 1048 -11.97 1.32 -4.44
C SER A 1048 -12.24 0.46 -5.68
N PRO A 1049 -13.30 0.75 -6.46
CA PRO A 1049 -13.61 -0.01 -7.66
C PRO A 1049 -12.53 0.18 -8.74
N PRO A 1050 -12.41 -0.77 -9.69
CA PRO A 1050 -11.53 -0.65 -10.84
C PRO A 1050 -12.12 0.23 -11.95
N TYR A 1051 -13.21 0.95 -11.72
CA TYR A 1051 -13.89 1.80 -12.72
C TYR A 1051 -13.69 3.28 -12.40
N LEU A 1052 -13.33 4.05 -13.41
CA LEU A 1052 -13.03 5.49 -13.30
C LEU A 1052 -13.78 6.29 -14.36
N ASP A 1053 -14.13 7.52 -14.04
CA ASP A 1053 -14.58 8.50 -15.03
C ASP A 1053 -13.39 9.10 -15.81
N ASP A 1054 -13.69 9.99 -16.77
CA ASP A 1054 -12.68 10.66 -17.59
C ASP A 1054 -11.70 11.54 -16.78
N TYR A 1055 -12.08 11.93 -15.56
CA TYR A 1055 -11.24 12.66 -14.61
C TYR A 1055 -10.46 11.72 -13.68
N GLY A 1056 -10.57 10.41 -13.87
CA GLY A 1056 -9.88 9.40 -13.07
C GLY A 1056 -10.39 9.29 -11.63
N GLU A 1057 -11.65 9.65 -11.40
CA GLU A 1057 -12.35 9.51 -10.13
C GLU A 1057 -13.33 8.32 -10.14
N THR A 1058 -13.57 7.75 -8.96
CA THR A 1058 -14.58 6.71 -8.77
C THR A 1058 -15.93 7.36 -8.41
N ASP A 1059 -17.04 6.87 -8.98
CA ASP A 1059 -18.38 7.38 -8.63
C ASP A 1059 -19.10 6.44 -7.64
N GLN A 1060 -18.73 6.53 -6.37
CA GLN A 1060 -19.35 5.73 -5.30
C GLN A 1060 -20.83 6.11 -5.13
N GLY A 1061 -21.70 5.10 -5.21
CA GLY A 1061 -23.15 5.28 -5.18
C GLY A 1061 -23.75 5.84 -6.46
N LEU A 1062 -22.98 5.94 -7.56
CA LEU A 1062 -23.41 6.46 -8.86
C LEU A 1062 -24.15 7.81 -8.76
N ARG A 1063 -23.73 8.67 -7.83
CA ARG A 1063 -24.43 9.92 -7.52
C ARG A 1063 -24.20 10.99 -8.58
N ARG A 1064 -23.06 10.93 -9.28
CA ARG A 1064 -22.69 11.90 -10.31
C ARG A 1064 -23.25 11.49 -11.67
N GLY A 1065 -23.35 10.19 -11.94
CA GLY A 1065 -23.91 9.67 -13.20
C GLY A 1065 -22.97 9.80 -14.39
N ASN A 1066 -21.68 10.10 -14.15
CA ASN A 1066 -20.66 10.15 -15.19
C ASN A 1066 -20.43 8.75 -15.80
N PRO A 1067 -20.14 8.64 -17.11
CA PRO A 1067 -19.67 7.41 -17.71
C PRO A 1067 -18.43 6.87 -16.98
N LEU A 1068 -18.40 5.56 -16.74
CA LEU A 1068 -17.33 4.89 -16.02
C LEU A 1068 -16.69 3.80 -16.88
N HIS A 1069 -15.36 3.81 -16.94
CA HIS A 1069 -14.56 2.90 -17.76
C HIS A 1069 -13.63 2.03 -16.91
N LEU A 1070 -13.41 0.79 -17.35
CA LEU A 1070 -12.56 -0.17 -16.65
C LEU A 1070 -11.07 0.23 -16.73
N CYS A 1071 -10.48 0.53 -15.57
CA CYS A 1071 -9.04 0.68 -15.41
C CYS A 1071 -8.39 -0.71 -15.23
N LYS A 1072 -7.81 -1.24 -16.32
CA LYS A 1072 -7.12 -2.55 -16.33
C LYS A 1072 -6.02 -2.66 -15.27
N GLU A 1073 -5.32 -1.58 -14.98
CA GLU A 1073 -4.24 -1.56 -13.99
C GLU A 1073 -4.77 -1.76 -12.56
N ARG A 1074 -5.86 -1.09 -12.19
CA ARG A 1074 -6.52 -1.27 -10.89
C ARG A 1074 -7.12 -2.66 -10.77
N PHE A 1075 -7.73 -3.17 -11.83
CA PHE A 1075 -8.24 -4.54 -11.85
C PHE A 1075 -7.14 -5.58 -11.66
N LYS A 1076 -5.99 -5.41 -12.36
CA LYS A 1076 -4.80 -6.24 -12.17
C LYS A 1076 -4.26 -6.17 -10.74
N LYS A 1077 -4.34 -5.02 -10.07
CA LYS A 1077 -3.98 -4.89 -8.65
C LYS A 1077 -4.89 -5.74 -7.74
N ILE A 1078 -6.21 -5.71 -7.96
CA ILE A 1078 -7.15 -6.55 -7.20
C ILE A 1078 -6.88 -8.04 -7.45
N GLN A 1079 -6.60 -8.42 -8.70
CA GLN A 1079 -6.22 -9.79 -9.04
C GLN A 1079 -4.93 -10.22 -8.32
N ARG A 1080 -3.92 -9.34 -8.24
CA ARG A 1080 -2.68 -9.62 -7.49
C ARG A 1080 -2.93 -9.85 -6.01
N LEU A 1081 -3.75 -9.01 -5.37
CA LEU A 1081 -4.11 -9.18 -3.95
C LEU A 1081 -4.76 -10.54 -3.68
N TRP A 1082 -5.62 -10.99 -4.61
CA TRP A 1082 -6.23 -12.32 -4.55
C TRP A 1082 -5.21 -13.44 -4.73
N GLN A 1083 -4.37 -13.36 -5.77
CA GLN A 1083 -3.36 -14.37 -6.08
C GLN A 1083 -2.30 -14.50 -4.98
N GLN A 1084 -1.97 -13.40 -4.28
CA GLN A 1084 -1.01 -13.33 -3.18
C GLN A 1084 -1.61 -13.64 -1.79
N HIS A 1085 -2.92 -13.93 -1.72
CA HIS A 1085 -3.63 -14.19 -0.47
C HIS A 1085 -3.59 -13.02 0.54
N SER A 1086 -3.39 -11.78 0.09
CA SER A 1086 -3.29 -10.58 0.93
C SER A 1086 -4.62 -9.88 1.21
N VAL A 1087 -5.76 -10.47 0.83
CA VAL A 1087 -7.09 -9.85 1.05
C VAL A 1087 -7.40 -9.69 2.54
N THR A 1088 -7.05 -10.68 3.36
CA THR A 1088 -7.25 -10.62 4.82
C THR A 1088 -6.38 -9.56 5.49
N GLU A 1089 -5.14 -9.40 5.02
CA GLU A 1089 -4.19 -8.36 5.43
C GLU A 1089 -4.75 -6.95 5.13
N GLU A 1090 -5.26 -6.73 3.90
CA GLU A 1090 -5.89 -5.46 3.51
C GLU A 1090 -7.17 -5.16 4.31
N ILE A 1091 -7.96 -6.17 4.68
CA ILE A 1091 -9.12 -6.00 5.57
C ILE A 1091 -8.66 -5.53 6.95
N GLY A 1092 -7.64 -6.17 7.53
CA GLY A 1092 -7.09 -5.80 8.84
C GLY A 1092 -6.63 -4.34 8.88
N HIS A 1093 -5.78 -3.94 7.93
CA HIS A 1093 -5.30 -2.56 7.81
C HIS A 1093 -6.43 -1.55 7.61
N ALA A 1094 -7.43 -1.87 6.78
CA ALA A 1094 -8.56 -0.99 6.54
C ALA A 1094 -9.45 -0.83 7.79
N GLN A 1095 -9.64 -1.89 8.58
CA GLN A 1095 -10.42 -1.83 9.82
C GLN A 1095 -9.69 -1.04 10.91
N GLU A 1096 -8.36 -1.13 10.98
CA GLU A 1096 -7.56 -0.33 11.90
C GLU A 1096 -7.55 1.16 11.56
N ALA A 1097 -7.43 1.50 10.27
CA ALA A 1097 -7.52 2.88 9.82
C ALA A 1097 -8.91 3.51 10.11
N ASN A 1098 -9.97 2.69 10.14
CA ASN A 1098 -11.36 3.13 10.22
C ASN A 1098 -12.05 2.89 11.58
N GLN A 1099 -11.30 2.73 12.68
CA GLN A 1099 -11.83 2.44 14.03
C GLN A 1099 -12.90 3.44 14.56
N THR A 1100 -13.10 4.58 13.89
CA THR A 1100 -14.05 5.64 14.27
C THR A 1100 -15.41 5.57 13.56
N LEU A 1101 -15.58 4.71 12.56
CA LEU A 1101 -16.84 4.58 11.81
C LEU A 1101 -17.81 3.58 12.46
N VAL A 1102 -19.11 3.86 12.36
CA VAL A 1102 -20.19 2.95 12.82
C VAL A 1102 -19.97 1.56 12.22
N GLY A 1103 -19.93 0.54 13.08
CA GLY A 1103 -19.66 -0.84 12.66
C GLY A 1103 -20.65 -1.31 11.62
N VAL A 1104 -20.17 -1.60 10.41
CA VAL A 1104 -20.94 -2.31 9.39
C VAL A 1104 -21.07 -3.76 9.85
N ASP A 1105 -22.29 -4.28 9.83
CA ASP A 1105 -22.53 -5.68 10.12
C ASP A 1105 -22.20 -6.55 8.89
N TRP A 1106 -20.95 -7.02 8.84
CA TRP A 1106 -20.45 -7.83 7.72
C TRP A 1106 -21.12 -9.20 7.63
N GLN A 1107 -21.74 -9.69 8.71
CA GLN A 1107 -22.36 -11.01 8.77
C GLN A 1107 -23.58 -11.11 7.84
N HIS A 1108 -24.34 -10.02 7.71
CA HIS A 1108 -25.59 -9.99 6.95
C HIS A 1108 -25.43 -9.57 5.48
N LEU A 1109 -24.18 -9.51 4.97
CA LEU A 1109 -23.85 -9.05 3.62
C LEU A 1109 -23.95 -10.08 2.50
#